data_AF-A0A5J4RIC0-F1
#
_entry.id   AF-A0A5J4RIC0-F1
#
_cell.length_a   1.000
_cell.length_b   1.000
_cell.length_c   1.000
_cell.angle_alpha   90.00
_cell.angle_beta   90.00
_cell.angle_gamma   90.00
#
_symmetry.space_group_name_H-M   'P 1'
#
loop_
_entity.id
_entity.type
_entity.pdbx_description
1 polymer ?
#
loop_
_entity_poly.entity_id
_entity_poly.type
_entity_poly.pdbx_seq_one_letter_code
_entity_poly.pdbx_strand_id
1 'polypeptide(L)'
;MKSKITYLVAVITMLQVATTFAQVTDLKGGPLGIERVAGRTHNPAYKSVVSDSPQATGWIQVDLGKSYPIDLVKLYPYVHDHWDVFTRPGFPLRFKIEVAGNEAFTNPRLVFDHTKADYAETVTEKIDSYKPLRPVSGRYVRLTVTKMQNNKDKYYFDLWRFEVISAGKDVAEGRTLFDSASGYLGKHVLLRPQRPLGEGVVFDHPEQVTPPNTWKPVEAALRTPQGGVTVDGLFGQVIDRNTNYLLKSFTVNDMIRDFRKRVGKPVPEKKDRDYEQAWVTILGGSLAGRYMMGAGNQLRWKEDAELRKGMNQIVDAIDDCAEPNGYIMGFPERNILFCETGGYSRSWLTQGLIEAGIAGNDKAFPLLRRFYDWFNTNPYLPELLQRGGFGIQGTIGSTRTYVNTPIGVPADIQTIQRYYQLNFWLDQLADRDPDAIWQYPYDRSHCYLIVALNAYMDMYMATGDKKYLDAVSGGWDIYHDYFEHVGGSIAISEMYPYPPKSYLLHAGTGELCGSSFWTFLNQQFRVIYPDEEKYVNEIEKSIYNVGIANQKDDGKIRYHARLINKKDAAGDGNTCCEGQGTRLLGALPEFIYKIAADGLYVDLYNESSIIWEQDGQSLSLHMHSNFPDKPEVKLHIALKKNMQSKIRIRVPSWASSAMDIWVNGKKAASGTPGSYVMLNRVWKNNDEIRFTLPIDFRLTKYTGIADNFQGKEAYALEYGPLLMAVTGNSIENGCVNLSLTTTELTSQLKPIAGKPLHFAISDENNALEYMPYYKVNEEKFTCYPFFK
;
A
#
# COMPACT_ATOMS: atom_id res chain seq x y z
N MET A 1 22.61 -29.06 3.94
CA MET A 1 21.61 -29.93 4.60
C MET A 1 21.44 -29.70 6.11
N LYS A 2 22.39 -29.06 6.82
CA LYS A 2 22.27 -28.75 8.26
C LYS A 2 21.63 -27.39 8.62
N SER A 3 21.34 -26.49 7.65
CA SER A 3 20.70 -25.19 7.92
C SER A 3 19.16 -25.18 7.80
N LYS A 4 18.56 -26.21 7.19
CA LYS A 4 17.09 -26.36 7.11
C LYS A 4 16.46 -26.87 8.41
N ILE A 5 17.25 -27.52 9.28
CA ILE A 5 16.77 -28.13 10.52
C ILE A 5 16.66 -27.09 11.65
N THR A 6 17.50 -26.05 11.65
CA THR A 6 17.45 -25.00 12.70
C THR A 6 16.27 -24.05 12.54
N TYR A 7 15.79 -23.82 11.31
CA TYR A 7 14.59 -23.00 11.04
C TYR A 7 13.29 -23.77 11.34
N LEU A 8 13.25 -25.07 11.03
CA LEU A 8 12.07 -25.91 11.29
C LEU A 8 11.88 -26.17 12.79
N VAL A 9 12.95 -26.27 13.58
CA VAL A 9 12.86 -26.44 15.04
C VAL A 9 12.40 -25.16 15.74
N ALA A 10 12.74 -23.97 15.25
CA ALA A 10 12.20 -22.72 15.80
C ALA A 10 10.68 -22.57 15.56
N VAL A 11 10.18 -23.10 14.43
CA VAL A 11 8.76 -23.11 14.08
C VAL A 11 7.99 -24.22 14.80
N ILE A 12 8.56 -25.43 14.91
CA ILE A 12 7.90 -26.57 15.57
C ILE A 12 7.86 -26.40 17.10
N THR A 13 8.83 -25.72 17.71
CA THR A 13 8.79 -25.43 19.16
C THR A 13 7.80 -24.29 19.49
N MET A 14 7.39 -23.47 18.52
CA MET A 14 6.21 -22.59 18.67
C MET A 14 4.88 -23.35 18.56
N LEU A 15 4.85 -24.50 17.87
CA LEU A 15 3.63 -25.27 17.61
C LEU A 15 3.20 -26.19 18.78
N GLN A 16 4.10 -26.57 19.69
CA GLN A 16 3.73 -27.41 20.85
C GLN A 16 3.26 -26.64 22.09
N VAL A 17 3.21 -25.30 22.04
CA VAL A 17 2.55 -24.47 23.06
C VAL A 17 1.16 -23.99 22.58
N ALA A 18 0.71 -24.40 21.39
CA ALA A 18 -0.58 -24.05 20.82
C ALA A 18 -1.76 -24.90 21.30
N THR A 19 -1.60 -25.65 22.40
CA THR A 19 -2.69 -26.36 23.08
C THR A 19 -2.89 -25.80 24.48
N THR A 20 -3.40 -24.56 24.55
CA THR A 20 -4.19 -23.95 25.66
C THR A 20 -4.29 -22.42 25.53
N PHE A 21 -4.12 -21.84 24.33
CA PHE A 21 -4.80 -20.58 24.07
C PHE A 21 -6.28 -20.92 23.93
N ALA A 22 -7.00 -20.80 25.04
CA ALA A 22 -8.45 -20.75 25.02
C ALA A 22 -8.83 -19.84 23.85
N GLN A 23 -9.57 -20.40 22.90
CA GLN A 23 -10.44 -19.61 22.04
C GLN A 23 -11.40 -18.89 22.99
N VAL A 24 -10.97 -17.75 23.54
CA VAL A 24 -11.88 -16.82 24.19
C VAL A 24 -12.59 -16.14 23.04
N THR A 25 -13.61 -16.81 22.53
CA THR A 25 -14.69 -16.15 21.80
C THR A 25 -15.10 -14.97 22.68
N ASP A 26 -14.77 -13.75 22.23
CA ASP A 26 -15.27 -12.44 22.69
C ASP A 26 -14.25 -11.39 23.20
N LEU A 27 -12.92 -11.58 23.16
CA LEU A 27 -11.98 -10.51 23.57
C LEU A 27 -11.96 -9.27 22.65
N LYS A 28 -12.26 -9.44 21.35
CA LYS A 28 -12.46 -8.34 20.39
C LYS A 28 -13.91 -7.82 20.39
N GLY A 29 -14.78 -8.27 21.28
CA GLY A 29 -16.22 -8.21 21.07
C GLY A 29 -17.06 -7.48 22.12
N GLY A 30 -16.45 -6.67 22.98
CA GLY A 30 -17.16 -5.97 24.06
C GLY A 30 -18.38 -5.13 23.60
N PRO A 31 -19.27 -4.73 24.52
CA PRO A 31 -20.44 -3.93 24.19
C PRO A 31 -20.06 -2.55 23.64
N LEU A 32 -20.81 -2.07 22.63
CA LEU A 32 -20.64 -0.74 22.04
C LEU A 32 -20.66 0.35 23.12
N GLY A 33 -19.90 1.42 22.91
CA GLY A 33 -19.87 2.58 23.81
C GLY A 33 -18.91 2.51 25.01
N ILE A 34 -18.12 1.43 25.12
CA ILE A 34 -16.97 1.40 26.06
C ILE A 34 -15.79 2.18 25.45
N GLU A 35 -15.12 3.00 26.25
CA GLU A 35 -13.86 3.66 25.86
C GLU A 35 -12.73 2.62 25.69
N ARG A 36 -12.13 2.57 24.50
CA ARG A 36 -11.12 1.56 24.12
C ARG A 36 -9.97 2.22 23.39
N VAL A 37 -8.78 1.65 23.50
CA VAL A 37 -7.56 2.15 22.85
C VAL A 37 -7.68 2.02 21.33
N ALA A 38 -7.47 3.12 20.61
CA ALA A 38 -7.36 3.12 19.15
C ALA A 38 -6.02 2.52 18.68
N GLY A 39 -6.07 1.58 17.75
CA GLY A 39 -4.95 1.21 16.88
C GLY A 39 -3.97 0.17 17.40
N ARG A 40 -3.15 -0.31 16.46
CA ARG A 40 -2.04 -1.25 16.66
C ARG A 40 -0.83 -0.52 17.24
N THR A 41 -0.18 -1.15 18.20
CA THR A 41 1.08 -0.65 18.75
C THR A 41 2.07 -1.80 18.78
N HIS A 42 3.23 -1.63 18.15
CA HIS A 42 4.25 -2.69 18.11
C HIS A 42 4.99 -2.82 19.44
N ASN A 43 5.04 -1.72 20.20
CA ASN A 43 5.71 -1.63 21.50
C ASN A 43 4.87 -0.77 22.46
N PRO A 44 4.92 -1.07 23.76
CA PRO A 44 4.31 -0.20 24.78
C PRO A 44 5.04 1.13 24.87
N ALA A 45 4.33 2.18 25.30
CA ALA A 45 4.93 3.47 25.58
C ALA A 45 5.80 3.44 26.85
N TYR A 46 5.42 2.63 27.83
CA TYR A 46 6.21 2.33 29.02
C TYR A 46 6.18 0.83 29.31
N LYS A 47 7.32 0.27 29.70
CA LYS A 47 7.45 -1.10 30.19
C LYS A 47 8.40 -1.11 31.39
N SER A 48 7.96 -1.71 32.50
CA SER A 48 8.80 -1.86 33.69
C SER A 48 9.98 -2.81 33.44
N VAL A 49 10.98 -2.77 34.32
CA VAL A 49 12.00 -3.82 34.38
C VAL A 49 11.33 -5.19 34.55
N VAL A 50 11.85 -6.17 33.82
CA VAL A 50 11.35 -7.55 33.84
C VAL A 50 11.81 -8.25 35.12
N SER A 51 10.90 -8.98 35.76
CA SER A 51 11.12 -9.77 36.96
C SER A 51 10.80 -11.25 36.75
N ASP A 52 11.36 -12.10 37.62
CA ASP A 52 11.05 -13.51 37.74
C ASP A 52 9.98 -13.80 38.81
N SER A 53 9.46 -12.77 39.50
CA SER A 53 8.43 -12.91 40.54
C SER A 53 7.16 -12.11 40.21
N PRO A 54 5.96 -12.72 40.33
CA PRO A 54 4.71 -11.97 40.22
C PRO A 54 4.51 -10.94 41.34
N GLN A 55 5.20 -11.11 42.47
CA GLN A 55 5.10 -10.23 43.65
C GLN A 55 6.12 -9.08 43.62
N ALA A 56 6.95 -8.99 42.58
CA ALA A 56 7.83 -7.85 42.40
C ALA A 56 6.99 -6.57 42.37
N THR A 57 7.33 -5.61 43.23
CA THR A 57 6.65 -4.33 43.28
C THR A 57 7.36 -3.35 42.37
N GLY A 58 6.61 -2.59 41.58
CA GLY A 58 7.12 -1.49 40.77
C GLY A 58 6.16 -0.32 40.76
N TRP A 59 6.65 0.88 40.50
CA TRP A 59 5.81 2.07 40.40
C TRP A 59 6.30 3.02 39.32
N ILE A 60 5.34 3.78 38.77
CA ILE A 60 5.60 5.01 38.02
C ILE A 60 5.02 6.19 38.79
N GLN A 61 5.71 7.33 38.74
CA GLN A 61 5.30 8.58 39.39
C GLN A 61 5.39 9.73 38.40
N VAL A 62 4.27 10.43 38.20
CA VAL A 62 4.18 11.64 37.38
C VAL A 62 4.35 12.86 38.26
N ASP A 63 5.23 13.78 37.88
CA ASP A 63 5.32 15.12 38.48
C ASP A 63 4.53 16.13 37.63
N LEU A 64 3.37 16.57 38.13
CA LEU A 64 2.50 17.53 37.44
C LEU A 64 3.07 18.96 37.43
N GLY A 65 4.20 19.19 38.11
CA GLY A 65 4.87 20.50 38.27
C GLY A 65 4.25 21.41 39.34
N LYS A 66 2.95 21.23 39.64
CA LYS A 66 2.24 21.89 40.74
C LYS A 66 1.09 21.01 41.23
N SER A 67 0.46 21.40 42.34
CA SER A 67 -0.70 20.69 42.87
C SER A 67 -1.96 20.94 42.02
N TYR A 68 -2.71 19.87 41.75
CA TYR A 68 -4.01 19.91 41.05
C TYR A 68 -5.08 19.15 41.84
N PRO A 69 -6.36 19.59 41.80
CA PRO A 69 -7.48 18.72 42.14
C PRO A 69 -7.59 17.60 41.10
N ILE A 70 -7.81 16.36 41.53
CA ILE A 70 -7.81 15.20 40.64
C ILE A 70 -9.24 14.70 40.47
N ASP A 71 -9.76 14.77 39.24
CA ASP A 71 -11.11 14.33 38.92
C ASP A 71 -11.14 12.83 38.60
N LEU A 72 -10.17 12.37 37.80
CA LEU A 72 -9.95 10.95 37.50
C LEU A 72 -8.53 10.70 36.94
N VAL A 73 -8.08 9.46 37.04
CA VAL A 73 -6.85 8.97 36.40
C VAL A 73 -7.24 7.90 35.37
N LYS A 74 -6.72 7.98 34.14
CA LYS A 74 -6.95 6.96 33.11
C LYS A 74 -5.67 6.15 32.87
N LEU A 75 -5.83 4.83 32.81
CA LEU A 75 -4.78 3.90 32.40
C LEU A 75 -5.13 3.29 31.05
N TYR A 76 -4.26 3.53 30.06
CA TYR A 76 -4.44 2.97 28.72
C TYR A 76 -3.60 1.70 28.62
N PRO A 77 -4.21 0.54 28.35
CA PRO A 77 -3.44 -0.68 28.15
C PRO A 77 -2.57 -0.60 26.90
N TYR A 78 -1.40 -1.22 26.96
CA TYR A 78 -0.75 -1.68 25.75
C TYR A 78 -1.52 -2.90 25.22
N VAL A 79 -1.98 -2.79 23.98
CA VAL A 79 -2.68 -3.86 23.26
C VAL A 79 -1.74 -4.36 22.18
N HIS A 80 -1.34 -5.62 22.32
CA HIS A 80 -0.62 -6.32 21.27
C HIS A 80 -1.63 -6.92 20.30
N ASP A 81 -1.77 -6.30 19.12
CA ASP A 81 -2.61 -6.76 18.01
C ASP A 81 -1.71 -7.08 16.80
N HIS A 82 -1.46 -8.36 16.57
CA HIS A 82 -0.68 -8.85 15.44
C HIS A 82 -1.40 -10.05 14.80
N TRP A 83 -2.07 -9.83 13.66
CA TRP A 83 -2.75 -10.77 12.75
C TRP A 83 -3.60 -11.90 13.38
N ASP A 84 -3.02 -12.73 14.26
CA ASP A 84 -3.63 -13.85 14.98
C ASP A 84 -3.60 -13.72 16.52
N VAL A 85 -2.87 -12.73 17.06
CA VAL A 85 -2.69 -12.53 18.50
C VAL A 85 -3.25 -11.18 18.91
N PHE A 86 -4.22 -11.20 19.83
CA PHE A 86 -4.82 -10.00 20.42
C PHE A 86 -4.81 -10.13 21.93
N THR A 87 -3.90 -9.42 22.59
CA THR A 87 -3.63 -9.59 24.02
C THR A 87 -3.24 -8.29 24.70
N ARG A 88 -3.41 -8.23 26.03
CA ARG A 88 -3.01 -7.13 26.92
C ARG A 88 -1.90 -7.64 27.86
N PRO A 89 -0.66 -7.83 27.36
CA PRO A 89 0.30 -8.74 28.00
C PRO A 89 0.87 -8.26 29.34
N GLY A 90 0.86 -6.95 29.62
CA GLY A 90 1.49 -6.38 30.81
C GLY A 90 0.57 -5.49 31.65
N PHE A 91 -0.75 -5.55 31.53
CA PHE A 91 -1.57 -4.69 32.40
C PHE A 91 -1.56 -5.18 33.86
N PRO A 92 -1.42 -4.30 34.86
CA PRO A 92 -1.28 -4.71 36.25
C PRO A 92 -2.45 -5.56 36.79
N LEU A 93 -2.14 -6.67 37.47
CA LEU A 93 -3.15 -7.51 38.13
C LEU A 93 -3.63 -6.92 39.45
N ARG A 94 -2.71 -6.36 40.24
CA ARG A 94 -3.02 -5.70 41.52
C ARG A 94 -2.23 -4.42 41.62
N PHE A 95 -2.92 -3.32 41.87
CA PHE A 95 -2.32 -2.01 41.89
C PHE A 95 -3.15 -1.02 42.69
N LYS A 96 -2.54 0.11 43.01
CA LYS A 96 -3.22 1.28 43.59
C LYS A 96 -2.73 2.56 42.94
N ILE A 97 -3.59 3.57 42.94
CA ILE A 97 -3.32 4.91 42.44
C ILE A 97 -3.44 5.87 43.61
N GLU A 98 -2.40 6.66 43.82
CA GLU A 98 -2.27 7.57 44.96
C GLU A 98 -1.75 8.93 44.49
N VAL A 99 -1.96 9.96 45.32
CA VAL A 99 -1.48 11.32 45.07
C VAL A 99 -0.77 11.89 46.29
N ALA A 100 0.28 12.68 46.08
CA ALA A 100 1.04 13.31 47.14
C ALA A 100 1.44 14.75 46.80
N GLY A 101 1.72 15.54 47.83
CA GLY A 101 2.23 16.91 47.67
C GLY A 101 3.74 17.00 47.44
N ASN A 102 4.49 15.92 47.69
CA ASN A 102 5.95 15.88 47.68
C ASN A 102 6.49 14.66 46.92
N GLU A 103 7.71 14.78 46.38
CA GLU A 103 8.37 13.78 45.54
C GLU A 103 8.65 12.47 46.28
N ALA A 104 9.04 12.57 47.56
CA ALA A 104 9.25 11.43 48.46
C ALA A 104 7.96 10.64 48.73
N PHE A 105 6.82 11.16 48.29
CA PHE A 105 5.51 10.52 48.35
C PHE A 105 5.05 10.17 49.77
N THR A 106 5.41 11.04 50.72
CA THR A 106 4.97 10.94 52.11
C THR A 106 3.52 11.40 52.27
N ASN A 107 2.75 10.72 53.14
CA ASN A 107 1.32 10.97 53.39
C ASN A 107 0.44 10.96 52.11
N PRO A 108 0.49 9.89 51.30
CA PRO A 108 -0.30 9.82 50.07
C PRO A 108 -1.80 9.76 50.36
N ARG A 109 -2.60 10.32 49.45
CA ARG A 109 -4.06 10.22 49.44
C ARG A 109 -4.48 9.26 48.35
N LEU A 110 -5.42 8.38 48.68
CA LEU A 110 -5.88 7.34 47.78
C LEU A 110 -6.80 7.89 46.69
N VAL A 111 -6.54 7.53 45.43
CA VAL A 111 -7.48 7.68 44.31
C VAL A 111 -8.24 6.36 44.11
N PHE A 112 -7.52 5.24 44.04
CA PHE A 112 -8.10 3.93 43.79
C PHE A 112 -7.21 2.80 44.34
N ASP A 113 -7.81 1.72 44.85
CA ASP A 113 -7.11 0.57 45.40
C ASP A 113 -7.71 -0.74 44.87
N HIS A 114 -6.93 -1.48 44.10
CA HIS A 114 -7.23 -2.83 43.61
C HIS A 114 -6.14 -3.83 44.02
N THR A 115 -5.63 -3.70 45.25
CA THR A 115 -4.57 -4.57 45.77
C THR A 115 -5.07 -5.90 46.34
N LYS A 116 -6.39 -6.04 46.54
CA LYS A 116 -7.00 -7.18 47.26
C LYS A 116 -7.37 -8.38 46.37
N ALA A 117 -7.59 -8.15 45.07
CA ALA A 117 -7.97 -9.19 44.11
C ALA A 117 -7.34 -8.92 42.76
N ASP A 118 -7.16 -9.96 41.95
CA ASP A 118 -6.64 -9.81 40.59
C ASP A 118 -7.66 -9.06 39.72
N TYR A 119 -7.20 -8.12 38.90
CA TYR A 119 -8.03 -7.41 37.92
C TYR A 119 -8.57 -8.39 36.87
N ALA A 120 -9.89 -8.40 36.67
CA ALA A 120 -10.55 -9.27 35.72
C ALA A 120 -10.63 -8.58 34.34
N GLU A 121 -9.89 -9.12 33.36
CA GLU A 121 -9.96 -8.67 31.98
C GLU A 121 -11.32 -9.05 31.37
N THR A 122 -12.17 -8.06 31.12
CA THR A 122 -13.47 -8.23 30.46
C THR A 122 -13.46 -7.79 29.00
N VAL A 123 -12.60 -6.82 28.66
CA VAL A 123 -12.35 -6.31 27.31
C VAL A 123 -10.87 -5.91 27.25
N THR A 124 -10.09 -6.53 26.35
CA THR A 124 -8.62 -6.41 26.28
C THR A 124 -8.14 -4.98 26.06
N GLU A 125 -8.81 -4.25 25.19
CA GLU A 125 -8.45 -2.89 24.77
C GLU A 125 -9.12 -1.78 25.59
N LYS A 126 -9.88 -2.13 26.63
CA LYS A 126 -10.63 -1.15 27.42
C LYS A 126 -9.68 -0.17 28.12
N ILE A 127 -10.01 1.12 28.01
CA ILE A 127 -9.39 2.18 28.78
C ILE A 127 -10.05 2.23 30.14
N ASP A 128 -9.26 2.09 31.21
CA ASP A 128 -9.78 2.07 32.57
C ASP A 128 -9.65 3.45 33.22
N SER A 129 -10.78 3.95 33.74
CA SER A 129 -10.89 5.26 34.40
C SER A 129 -11.15 5.09 35.89
N TYR A 130 -10.34 5.73 36.72
CA TYR A 130 -10.37 5.62 38.18
C TYR A 130 -10.66 6.98 38.81
N LYS A 131 -11.80 7.09 39.49
CA LYS A 131 -12.23 8.31 40.19
C LYS A 131 -11.94 8.20 41.69
N PRO A 132 -11.48 9.28 42.35
CA PRO A 132 -11.30 9.25 43.80
C PRO A 132 -12.66 9.24 44.50
N LEU A 133 -12.79 8.43 45.55
CA LEU A 133 -14.03 8.34 46.34
C LEU A 133 -14.36 9.63 47.11
N ARG A 134 -13.37 10.50 47.29
CA ARG A 134 -13.47 11.81 47.94
C ARG A 134 -12.55 12.79 47.20
N PRO A 135 -12.79 14.11 47.26
CA PRO A 135 -11.90 15.08 46.64
C PRO A 135 -10.45 14.93 47.13
N VAL A 136 -9.52 14.78 46.20
CA VAL A 136 -8.08 14.72 46.49
C VAL A 136 -7.32 15.71 45.61
N SER A 137 -6.15 16.14 46.07
CA SER A 137 -5.27 17.02 45.33
C SER A 137 -3.82 16.69 45.65
N GLY A 138 -2.94 16.87 44.67
CA GLY A 138 -1.52 16.60 44.81
C GLY A 138 -0.73 17.08 43.59
N ARG A 139 0.58 17.17 43.75
CA ARG A 139 1.54 17.45 42.66
C ARG A 139 2.03 16.17 42.00
N TYR A 140 2.17 15.10 42.77
CA TYR A 140 2.66 13.81 42.30
C TYR A 140 1.52 12.81 42.26
N VAL A 141 1.40 12.07 41.17
CA VAL A 141 0.46 10.95 41.01
C VAL A 141 1.27 9.69 40.78
N ARG A 142 1.02 8.63 41.56
CA ARG A 142 1.77 7.37 41.48
C ARG A 142 0.83 6.19 41.23
N LEU A 143 1.19 5.36 40.25
CA LEU A 143 0.66 4.02 40.08
C LEU A 143 1.65 3.05 40.73
N THR A 144 1.21 2.34 41.76
CA THR A 144 2.00 1.28 42.42
C THR A 144 1.42 -0.07 42.08
N VAL A 145 2.21 -0.92 41.45
CA VAL A 145 1.85 -2.31 41.09
C VAL A 145 2.39 -3.24 42.17
N THR A 146 1.50 -4.03 42.76
CA THR A 146 1.80 -5.02 43.82
C THR A 146 1.72 -6.46 43.33
N LYS A 147 1.14 -6.68 42.15
CA LYS A 147 1.20 -7.96 41.44
C LYS A 147 1.23 -7.72 39.93
N MET A 148 2.26 -8.23 39.28
CA MET A 148 2.48 -8.10 37.84
C MET A 148 1.78 -9.23 37.06
N GLN A 149 1.47 -8.97 35.79
CA GLN A 149 0.95 -9.97 34.85
C GLN A 149 2.06 -10.92 34.42
N ASN A 150 1.76 -12.22 34.27
CA ASN A 150 2.68 -13.16 33.64
C ASN A 150 2.56 -13.06 32.12
N ASN A 151 3.70 -12.89 31.45
CA ASN A 151 3.81 -13.11 30.01
C ASN A 151 5.07 -13.93 29.69
N LYS A 152 4.91 -15.14 29.16
CA LYS A 152 6.00 -16.07 28.78
C LYS A 152 7.02 -16.28 29.91
N ASP A 153 6.53 -16.61 31.11
CA ASP A 153 7.32 -16.89 32.32
C ASP A 153 8.14 -15.70 32.83
N LYS A 154 7.72 -14.49 32.46
CA LYS A 154 8.30 -13.23 32.90
C LYS A 154 7.21 -12.29 33.40
N TYR A 155 7.56 -11.46 34.38
CA TYR A 155 6.64 -10.56 35.06
C TYR A 155 7.06 -9.12 34.84
N TYR A 156 6.15 -8.31 34.32
CA TYR A 156 6.35 -6.86 34.16
C TYR A 156 4.99 -6.18 34.10
N PHE A 157 4.98 -4.84 34.10
CA PHE A 157 3.81 -4.11 33.67
C PHE A 157 4.12 -3.11 32.56
N ASP A 158 3.11 -2.84 31.73
CA ASP A 158 3.20 -1.91 30.61
C ASP A 158 1.96 -1.02 30.51
N LEU A 159 2.15 0.12 29.87
CA LEU A 159 1.09 1.08 29.57
C LEU A 159 1.33 1.73 28.21
N TRP A 160 0.23 2.05 27.53
CA TRP A 160 0.24 2.85 26.30
C TRP A 160 0.22 4.35 26.58
N ARG A 161 -0.53 4.77 27.60
CA ARG A 161 -0.70 6.16 28.00
C ARG A 161 -1.16 6.24 29.45
N PHE A 162 -0.85 7.34 30.11
CA PHE A 162 -1.27 7.65 31.47
C PHE A 162 -1.80 9.08 31.52
N GLU A 163 -3.08 9.26 31.84
CA GLU A 163 -3.70 10.60 31.93
C GLU A 163 -4.11 10.92 33.35
N VAL A 164 -3.93 12.19 33.73
CA VAL A 164 -4.44 12.74 34.99
C VAL A 164 -5.36 13.88 34.65
N ILE A 165 -6.67 13.70 34.88
CA ILE A 165 -7.67 14.69 34.51
C ILE A 165 -7.93 15.64 35.69
N SER A 166 -7.88 16.94 35.40
CA SER A 166 -8.24 18.04 36.30
C SER A 166 -8.99 19.11 35.52
N ALA A 167 -10.19 19.48 35.98
CA ALA A 167 -11.09 20.40 35.30
C ALA A 167 -11.30 20.03 33.81
N GLY A 168 -11.41 18.74 33.52
CA GLY A 168 -11.62 18.20 32.16
C GLY A 168 -10.38 18.20 31.25
N LYS A 169 -9.18 18.50 31.75
CA LYS A 169 -7.93 18.50 30.97
C LYS A 169 -6.92 17.50 31.51
N ASP A 170 -6.16 16.86 30.61
CA ASP A 170 -4.99 16.05 30.99
C ASP A 170 -3.85 16.96 31.48
N VAL A 171 -3.65 17.03 32.79
CA VAL A 171 -2.59 17.83 33.41
C VAL A 171 -1.24 17.10 33.45
N ALA A 172 -1.21 15.82 33.07
CA ALA A 172 0.01 15.03 32.95
C ALA A 172 0.70 15.19 31.59
N GLU A 173 0.03 15.75 30.58
CA GLU A 173 0.59 15.96 29.25
C GLU A 173 1.90 16.77 29.27
N GLY A 174 2.94 16.25 28.62
CA GLY A 174 4.24 16.88 28.49
C GLY A 174 5.04 16.98 29.79
N ARG A 175 4.58 16.33 30.87
CA ARG A 175 5.22 16.32 32.19
C ARG A 175 6.33 15.28 32.29
N THR A 176 6.99 15.28 33.45
CA THR A 176 8.11 14.37 33.73
C THR A 176 7.64 13.12 34.46
N LEU A 177 8.33 12.02 34.16
CA LEU A 177 8.05 10.70 34.70
C LEU A 177 9.24 10.20 35.53
N PHE A 178 8.92 9.46 36.58
CA PHE A 178 9.87 8.69 37.38
C PHE A 178 9.39 7.25 37.46
N ASP A 179 10.31 6.31 37.64
CA ASP A 179 9.96 4.94 37.99
C ASP A 179 10.84 4.36 39.11
N SER A 180 10.41 3.22 39.63
CA SER A 180 11.06 2.54 40.75
C SER A 180 12.44 1.95 40.44
N ALA A 181 12.82 1.83 39.16
CA ALA A 181 14.02 1.13 38.74
C ALA A 181 15.14 2.07 38.28
N SER A 182 14.80 3.03 37.42
CA SER A 182 15.71 3.99 36.81
C SER A 182 15.65 5.37 37.46
N GLY A 183 14.65 5.65 38.29
CA GLY A 183 14.47 6.97 38.89
C GLY A 183 13.90 7.94 37.87
N TYR A 184 14.59 9.05 37.59
CA TYR A 184 14.10 10.11 36.71
C TYR A 184 14.20 9.73 35.22
N LEU A 185 13.07 9.73 34.52
CA LEU A 185 12.97 9.42 33.09
C LEU A 185 12.79 10.67 32.20
N GLY A 186 12.65 11.87 32.80
CA GLY A 186 12.43 13.10 32.05
C GLY A 186 11.05 13.18 31.38
N LYS A 187 10.95 13.99 30.31
CA LYS A 187 9.76 14.01 29.45
C LYS A 187 9.66 12.67 28.73
N HIS A 188 8.56 11.96 28.95
CA HIS A 188 8.43 10.57 28.52
C HIS A 188 7.24 10.38 27.56
N VAL A 189 7.37 9.47 26.58
CA VAL A 189 6.34 9.22 25.55
C VAL A 189 5.01 8.73 26.13
N LEU A 190 5.03 8.14 27.34
CA LEU A 190 3.81 7.77 28.09
C LEU A 190 2.88 8.97 28.36
N LEU A 191 3.44 10.17 28.43
CA LEU A 191 2.77 11.44 28.76
C LEU A 191 2.75 12.40 27.55
N ARG A 192 2.90 11.89 26.33
CA ARG A 192 2.85 12.69 25.10
C ARG A 192 1.47 13.36 24.92
N PRO A 193 1.31 14.38 24.07
CA PRO A 193 -0.01 14.82 23.61
C PRO A 193 -0.84 13.68 23.02
N GLN A 194 -2.16 13.79 23.06
CA GLN A 194 -3.02 12.83 22.35
C GLN A 194 -2.72 12.84 20.86
N ARG A 195 -2.93 11.70 20.20
CA ARG A 195 -2.89 11.65 18.72
C ARG A 195 -3.98 12.58 18.13
N PRO A 196 -3.88 12.99 16.85
CA PRO A 196 -4.78 14.01 16.27
C PRO A 196 -6.29 13.74 16.41
N LEU A 197 -6.70 12.48 16.39
CA LEU A 197 -8.08 11.99 16.55
C LEU A 197 -8.36 11.37 17.92
N GLY A 198 -7.50 11.65 18.91
CA GLY A 198 -7.55 11.06 20.23
C GLY A 198 -7.02 9.63 20.28
N GLU A 199 -7.25 9.00 21.44
CA GLU A 199 -6.77 7.66 21.77
C GLU A 199 -7.90 6.61 21.77
N GLY A 200 -9.12 7.02 21.41
CA GLY A 200 -10.33 6.21 21.45
C GLY A 200 -10.72 5.59 20.11
N VAL A 201 -11.44 4.46 20.13
CA VAL A 201 -11.83 3.74 18.90
C VAL A 201 -12.99 4.35 18.11
N VAL A 202 -13.72 5.31 18.65
CA VAL A 202 -14.89 5.89 17.98
C VAL A 202 -14.42 6.97 17.02
N PHE A 203 -14.65 6.73 15.75
CA PHE A 203 -14.41 7.70 14.69
C PHE A 203 -15.70 7.94 13.93
N ASP A 204 -16.42 8.99 14.29
CA ASP A 204 -17.70 9.36 13.68
C ASP A 204 -17.79 10.88 13.53
N HIS A 205 -17.78 11.35 12.29
CA HIS A 205 -17.71 12.77 11.95
C HIS A 205 -18.88 13.20 11.06
N PRO A 206 -20.12 13.24 11.58
CA PRO A 206 -21.29 13.65 10.80
C PRO A 206 -21.15 15.07 10.24
N GLU A 207 -20.38 15.94 10.91
CA GLU A 207 -20.08 17.30 10.48
C GLU A 207 -19.23 17.37 9.20
N GLN A 208 -18.52 16.30 8.84
CA GLN A 208 -17.70 16.24 7.63
C GLN A 208 -18.49 15.85 6.37
N VAL A 209 -19.73 15.36 6.53
CA VAL A 209 -20.57 14.89 5.44
C VAL A 209 -21.12 16.07 4.65
N THR A 210 -20.82 16.14 3.36
CA THR A 210 -21.35 17.20 2.49
C THR A 210 -22.59 16.73 1.72
N PRO A 211 -23.60 17.60 1.53
CA PRO A 211 -24.81 17.24 0.79
C PRO A 211 -24.52 17.06 -0.71
N PRO A 212 -25.04 16.02 -1.40
CA PRO A 212 -24.68 15.74 -2.79
C PRO A 212 -25.08 16.83 -3.78
N ASN A 213 -26.12 17.60 -3.47
CA ASN A 213 -26.55 18.75 -4.27
C ASN A 213 -25.60 19.94 -4.23
N THR A 214 -24.58 19.92 -3.35
CA THR A 214 -23.52 20.94 -3.29
C THR A 214 -22.28 20.55 -4.09
N TRP A 215 -22.18 19.30 -4.52
CA TRP A 215 -21.03 18.77 -5.24
C TRP A 215 -20.94 19.36 -6.65
N LYS A 216 -19.71 19.54 -7.12
CA LYS A 216 -19.38 19.93 -8.48
C LYS A 216 -18.44 18.88 -9.06
N PRO A 217 -18.96 17.70 -9.45
CA PRO A 217 -18.12 16.61 -9.96
C PRO A 217 -17.20 17.08 -11.07
N VAL A 218 -15.97 16.58 -11.06
CA VAL A 218 -14.93 16.98 -12.02
C VAL A 218 -15.10 16.18 -13.29
N GLU A 219 -15.19 16.87 -14.42
CA GLU A 219 -15.16 16.24 -15.73
C GLU A 219 -13.72 15.86 -16.09
N ALA A 220 -13.48 14.57 -16.31
CA ALA A 220 -12.17 14.10 -16.75
C ALA A 220 -11.87 14.62 -18.16
N ALA A 221 -10.69 15.21 -18.35
CA ALA A 221 -10.24 15.69 -19.66
C ALA A 221 -10.00 14.52 -20.64
N LEU A 222 -9.68 13.34 -20.10
CA LEU A 222 -9.39 12.14 -20.87
C LEU A 222 -10.13 10.91 -20.34
N ARG A 223 -10.39 9.96 -21.24
CA ARG A 223 -10.94 8.65 -20.92
C ARG A 223 -9.87 7.57 -21.04
N THR A 224 -9.75 6.73 -20.03
CA THR A 224 -8.98 5.47 -20.12
C THR A 224 -9.77 4.46 -20.96
N PRO A 225 -9.16 3.82 -21.98
CA PRO A 225 -9.83 2.75 -22.72
C PRO A 225 -10.29 1.62 -21.78
N GLN A 226 -11.51 1.12 -21.96
CA GLN A 226 -12.00 -0.06 -21.23
C GLN A 226 -11.89 -1.35 -22.04
N GLY A 227 -11.69 -1.24 -23.36
CA GLY A 227 -11.47 -2.30 -24.32
C GLY A 227 -10.95 -1.71 -25.64
N GLY A 228 -10.85 -2.53 -26.70
CA GLY A 228 -10.46 -2.06 -28.04
C GLY A 228 -8.96 -1.79 -28.20
N VAL A 229 -8.13 -2.15 -27.21
CA VAL A 229 -6.67 -2.14 -27.30
C VAL A 229 -6.17 -3.57 -27.39
N THR A 230 -5.29 -3.85 -28.36
CA THR A 230 -4.57 -5.12 -28.48
C THR A 230 -3.08 -4.86 -28.33
N VAL A 231 -2.35 -5.79 -27.73
CA VAL A 231 -0.90 -5.69 -27.53
C VAL A 231 -0.18 -6.96 -27.97
N ASP A 232 1.01 -6.79 -28.49
CA ASP A 232 2.02 -7.83 -28.73
C ASP A 232 3.36 -7.35 -28.13
N GLY A 233 4.50 -7.88 -28.58
CA GLY A 233 5.81 -7.50 -28.10
C GLY A 233 6.01 -7.83 -26.62
N LEU A 234 6.68 -6.93 -25.90
CA LEU A 234 6.97 -7.16 -24.49
C LEU A 234 5.68 -7.19 -23.65
N PHE A 235 4.74 -6.27 -23.88
CA PHE A 235 3.49 -6.25 -23.08
C PHE A 235 2.62 -7.48 -23.38
N GLY A 236 2.57 -7.96 -24.63
CA GLY A 236 1.91 -9.22 -24.98
C GLY A 236 2.49 -10.41 -24.22
N GLN A 237 3.82 -10.55 -24.19
CA GLN A 237 4.50 -11.62 -23.45
C GLN A 237 4.23 -11.57 -21.94
N VAL A 238 4.19 -10.37 -21.36
CA VAL A 238 3.90 -10.16 -19.94
C VAL A 238 2.47 -10.57 -19.59
N ILE A 239 1.51 -10.23 -20.45
CA ILE A 239 0.10 -10.64 -20.31
C ILE A 239 -0.04 -12.16 -20.41
N ASP A 240 0.71 -12.82 -21.29
CA ASP A 240 0.66 -14.28 -21.43
C ASP A 240 1.24 -15.00 -20.20
N ARG A 241 2.33 -14.49 -19.65
CA ARG A 241 2.87 -14.95 -18.37
C ARG A 241 1.86 -14.74 -17.23
N ASN A 242 1.12 -13.64 -17.26
CA ASN A 242 0.06 -13.35 -16.28
C ASN A 242 -1.11 -14.36 -16.39
N THR A 243 -1.54 -14.71 -17.61
CA THR A 243 -2.53 -15.78 -17.84
C THR A 243 -2.07 -17.08 -17.20
N ASN A 244 -0.82 -17.45 -17.48
CA ASN A 244 -0.24 -18.69 -17.01
C ASN A 244 -0.18 -18.75 -15.48
N TYR A 245 0.16 -17.64 -14.81
CA TYR A 245 0.10 -17.55 -13.36
C TYR A 245 -1.34 -17.71 -12.84
N LEU A 246 -2.32 -16.97 -13.39
CA LEU A 246 -3.71 -17.04 -12.95
C LEU A 246 -4.32 -18.44 -13.10
N LEU A 247 -3.99 -19.15 -14.18
CA LEU A 247 -4.48 -20.51 -14.43
C LEU A 247 -3.82 -21.57 -13.53
N LYS A 248 -2.56 -21.38 -13.13
CA LYS A 248 -1.79 -22.38 -12.36
C LYS A 248 -1.77 -22.13 -10.86
N SER A 249 -1.96 -20.88 -10.43
CA SER A 249 -1.82 -20.47 -9.04
C SER A 249 -3.12 -20.48 -8.25
N PHE A 250 -4.25 -20.83 -8.88
CA PHE A 250 -5.57 -20.77 -8.27
C PHE A 250 -6.43 -21.99 -8.60
N THR A 251 -7.37 -22.30 -7.72
CA THR A 251 -8.45 -23.26 -7.98
C THR A 251 -9.78 -22.65 -7.54
N VAL A 252 -10.85 -22.94 -8.29
CA VAL A 252 -12.17 -22.40 -7.97
C VAL A 252 -12.64 -22.85 -6.58
N ASN A 253 -12.40 -24.12 -6.22
CA ASN A 253 -12.80 -24.66 -4.92
C ASN A 253 -12.15 -23.93 -3.75
N ASP A 254 -10.86 -23.60 -3.84
CA ASP A 254 -10.16 -22.90 -2.77
C ASP A 254 -10.64 -21.44 -2.67
N MET A 255 -10.88 -20.78 -3.80
CA MET A 255 -11.33 -19.38 -3.84
C MET A 255 -12.74 -19.17 -3.25
N ILE A 256 -13.65 -20.12 -3.44
CA ILE A 256 -15.03 -20.02 -2.96
C ILE A 256 -15.24 -20.63 -1.56
N ARG A 257 -14.18 -21.22 -0.98
CA ARG A 257 -14.25 -22.00 0.27
C ARG A 257 -14.80 -21.20 1.44
N ASP A 258 -14.28 -20.00 1.66
CA ASP A 258 -14.64 -19.17 2.82
C ASP A 258 -16.09 -18.70 2.74
N PHE A 259 -16.56 -18.33 1.54
CA PHE A 259 -17.96 -17.97 1.28
C PHE A 259 -18.91 -19.12 1.62
N ARG A 260 -18.61 -20.33 1.15
CA ARG A 260 -19.42 -21.53 1.45
C ARG A 260 -19.42 -21.88 2.92
N LYS A 261 -18.25 -21.84 3.57
CA LYS A 261 -18.11 -22.11 5.01
C LYS A 261 -18.96 -21.16 5.85
N ARG A 262 -18.96 -19.86 5.54
CA ARG A 262 -19.77 -18.85 6.26
C ARG A 262 -21.25 -19.25 6.29
N VAL A 263 -21.79 -19.67 5.15
CA VAL A 263 -23.23 -20.00 5.00
C VAL A 263 -23.56 -21.47 5.26
N GLY A 264 -22.62 -22.25 5.82
CA GLY A 264 -22.84 -23.67 6.14
C GLY A 264 -22.97 -24.59 4.92
N LYS A 265 -22.53 -24.17 3.73
CA LYS A 265 -22.52 -25.00 2.52
C LYS A 265 -21.36 -26.00 2.55
N PRO A 266 -21.53 -27.21 1.97
CA PRO A 266 -20.46 -28.21 1.92
C PRO A 266 -19.20 -27.69 1.22
N VAL A 267 -18.03 -27.99 1.79
CA VAL A 267 -16.72 -27.77 1.20
C VAL A 267 -15.87 -29.05 1.31
N PRO A 268 -15.02 -29.39 0.32
CA PRO A 268 -14.11 -30.53 0.45
C PRO A 268 -13.25 -30.43 1.71
N GLU A 269 -12.96 -31.55 2.39
CA GLU A 269 -12.15 -31.51 3.60
C GLU A 269 -10.73 -30.98 3.31
N LYS A 270 -10.12 -31.49 2.23
CA LYS A 270 -8.80 -31.08 1.76
C LYS A 270 -8.90 -29.87 0.82
N LYS A 271 -7.98 -28.91 0.95
CA LYS A 271 -7.77 -27.84 -0.05
C LYS A 271 -7.12 -28.43 -1.31
N ASP A 272 -7.41 -27.85 -2.46
CA ASP A 272 -6.81 -28.32 -3.73
C ASP A 272 -5.32 -27.92 -3.78
N ARG A 273 -4.97 -26.74 -3.26
CA ARG A 273 -3.60 -26.29 -3.06
C ARG A 273 -3.29 -26.06 -1.58
N ASP A 274 -2.06 -26.37 -1.20
CA ASP A 274 -1.56 -26.08 0.13
C ASP A 274 -0.92 -24.68 0.17
N TYR A 275 -1.74 -23.69 0.49
CA TYR A 275 -1.25 -22.35 0.77
C TYR A 275 -0.76 -22.30 2.23
N GLU A 276 0.44 -22.81 2.51
CA GLU A 276 1.10 -22.73 3.84
C GLU A 276 1.55 -21.28 4.15
N GLN A 277 0.62 -20.31 4.11
CA GLN A 277 0.88 -18.93 4.47
C GLN A 277 -0.25 -18.36 5.35
N ALA A 278 0.14 -17.72 6.46
CA ALA A 278 -0.78 -17.06 7.39
C ALA A 278 -1.75 -16.10 6.66
N TRP A 279 -1.24 -15.38 5.65
CA TRP A 279 -1.98 -14.44 4.81
C TRP A 279 -3.25 -15.01 4.17
N VAL A 280 -3.23 -16.26 3.72
CA VAL A 280 -4.41 -16.88 3.09
C VAL A 280 -5.43 -17.35 4.14
N THR A 281 -4.98 -17.63 5.36
CA THR A 281 -5.82 -18.16 6.42
C THR A 281 -6.61 -17.07 7.15
N ILE A 282 -6.05 -15.87 7.24
CA ILE A 282 -6.64 -14.75 7.99
C ILE A 282 -7.44 -13.76 7.12
N LEU A 283 -7.23 -13.79 5.80
CA LEU A 283 -7.88 -12.92 4.82
C LEU A 283 -9.05 -13.64 4.14
N GLY A 284 -10.09 -13.96 4.91
CA GLY A 284 -11.23 -14.74 4.41
C GLY A 284 -11.83 -14.16 3.12
N GLY A 285 -11.90 -14.99 2.07
CA GLY A 285 -12.43 -14.61 0.76
C GLY A 285 -11.52 -13.73 -0.11
N SER A 286 -10.33 -13.31 0.37
CA SER A 286 -9.45 -12.43 -0.41
C SER A 286 -8.90 -13.12 -1.66
N LEU A 287 -8.69 -14.45 -1.64
CA LEU A 287 -8.23 -15.22 -2.80
C LEU A 287 -9.11 -15.01 -4.04
N ALA A 288 -10.43 -14.99 -3.87
CA ALA A 288 -11.36 -14.69 -4.95
C ALA A 288 -11.14 -13.27 -5.51
N GLY A 289 -11.01 -12.27 -4.63
CA GLY A 289 -10.69 -10.90 -5.03
C GLY A 289 -9.36 -10.80 -5.80
N ARG A 290 -8.31 -11.50 -5.34
CA ARG A 290 -6.99 -11.58 -6.00
C ARG A 290 -7.07 -12.03 -7.43
N TYR A 291 -7.72 -13.17 -7.60
CA TYR A 291 -7.88 -13.77 -8.90
C TYR A 291 -8.70 -12.86 -9.82
N MET A 292 -9.85 -12.36 -9.36
CA MET A 292 -10.73 -11.54 -10.19
C MET A 292 -10.10 -10.19 -10.58
N MET A 293 -9.27 -9.58 -9.75
CA MET A 293 -8.53 -8.35 -10.12
C MET A 293 -7.60 -8.59 -11.33
N GLY A 294 -6.86 -9.71 -11.33
CA GLY A 294 -5.98 -10.07 -12.45
C GLY A 294 -6.75 -10.58 -13.67
N ALA A 295 -7.66 -11.53 -13.46
CA ALA A 295 -8.44 -12.16 -14.52
C ALA A 295 -9.39 -11.17 -15.21
N GLY A 296 -10.11 -10.33 -14.46
CA GLY A 296 -10.98 -9.31 -15.02
C GLY A 296 -10.21 -8.31 -15.87
N ASN A 297 -9.06 -7.81 -15.40
CA ASN A 297 -8.23 -6.93 -16.21
C ASN A 297 -7.71 -7.61 -17.48
N GLN A 298 -7.20 -8.83 -17.37
CA GLN A 298 -6.73 -9.63 -18.51
C GLN A 298 -7.81 -9.82 -19.58
N LEU A 299 -9.00 -10.23 -19.14
CA LEU A 299 -10.14 -10.58 -19.99
C LEU A 299 -10.77 -9.39 -20.72
N ARG A 300 -10.40 -8.15 -20.38
CA ARG A 300 -10.76 -6.94 -21.16
C ARG A 300 -9.99 -6.85 -22.48
N TRP A 301 -8.78 -7.43 -22.53
CA TRP A 301 -7.82 -7.22 -23.61
C TRP A 301 -7.55 -8.48 -24.43
N LYS A 302 -7.46 -9.63 -23.74
CA LYS A 302 -7.19 -10.92 -24.35
C LYS A 302 -8.10 -11.97 -23.73
N GLU A 303 -9.06 -12.43 -24.52
CA GLU A 303 -10.01 -13.47 -24.11
C GLU A 303 -9.29 -14.79 -23.85
N ASP A 304 -9.67 -15.47 -22.77
CA ASP A 304 -9.25 -16.84 -22.46
C ASP A 304 -10.44 -17.59 -21.83
N ALA A 305 -10.84 -18.70 -22.45
CA ALA A 305 -12.07 -19.40 -22.09
C ALA A 305 -12.03 -20.00 -20.68
N GLU A 306 -10.87 -20.48 -20.21
CA GLU A 306 -10.74 -21.08 -18.89
C GLU A 306 -10.69 -20.01 -17.80
N LEU A 307 -10.02 -18.88 -18.04
CA LEU A 307 -10.10 -17.71 -17.15
C LEU A 307 -11.52 -17.17 -17.03
N ARG A 308 -12.23 -17.03 -18.17
CA ARG A 308 -13.62 -16.56 -18.22
C ARG A 308 -14.52 -17.45 -17.38
N LYS A 309 -14.40 -18.76 -17.58
CA LYS A 309 -15.15 -19.77 -16.85
C LYS A 309 -14.87 -19.73 -15.35
N GLY A 310 -13.58 -19.67 -14.96
CA GLY A 310 -13.18 -19.58 -13.55
C GLY A 310 -13.73 -18.33 -12.87
N MET A 311 -13.61 -17.15 -13.52
CA MET A 311 -14.16 -15.90 -12.99
C MET A 311 -15.67 -15.96 -12.80
N ASN A 312 -16.42 -16.45 -13.79
CA ASN A 312 -17.88 -16.54 -13.70
C ASN A 312 -18.32 -17.50 -12.58
N GLN A 313 -17.67 -18.67 -12.45
CA GLN A 313 -17.96 -19.63 -11.38
C GLN A 313 -17.74 -19.05 -9.98
N ILE A 314 -16.74 -18.18 -9.81
CA ILE A 314 -16.48 -17.50 -8.53
C ILE A 314 -17.58 -16.50 -8.24
N VAL A 315 -17.96 -15.65 -9.20
CA VAL A 315 -19.02 -14.65 -9.02
C VAL A 315 -20.36 -15.34 -8.72
N ASP A 316 -20.70 -16.41 -9.45
CA ASP A 316 -21.89 -17.23 -9.20
C ASP A 316 -21.88 -17.82 -7.78
N ALA A 317 -20.73 -18.35 -7.33
CA ALA A 317 -20.62 -18.90 -5.98
C ALA A 317 -20.76 -17.84 -4.87
N ILE A 318 -20.30 -16.61 -5.11
CA ILE A 318 -20.47 -15.49 -4.19
C ILE A 318 -21.95 -15.09 -4.12
N ASP A 319 -22.62 -14.98 -5.27
CA ASP A 319 -24.07 -14.72 -5.38
C ASP A 319 -24.88 -15.76 -4.62
N ASP A 320 -24.58 -17.03 -4.85
CA ASP A 320 -25.18 -18.17 -4.17
C ASP A 320 -24.98 -18.16 -2.64
N CYS A 321 -23.96 -17.45 -2.14
CA CYS A 321 -23.67 -17.30 -0.71
C CYS A 321 -24.09 -15.94 -0.16
N ALA A 322 -24.66 -15.05 -0.98
CA ALA A 322 -25.06 -13.71 -0.53
C ALA A 322 -26.20 -13.80 0.49
N GLU A 323 -26.14 -12.97 1.54
CA GLU A 323 -27.22 -12.87 2.52
C GLU A 323 -28.35 -11.95 2.02
N PRO A 324 -29.60 -12.16 2.50
CA PRO A 324 -30.75 -11.34 2.11
C PRO A 324 -30.56 -9.85 2.39
N ASN A 325 -29.78 -9.50 3.41
CA ASN A 325 -29.46 -8.12 3.77
C ASN A 325 -28.41 -7.46 2.87
N GLY A 326 -27.82 -8.19 1.93
CA GLY A 326 -26.80 -7.70 1.00
C GLY A 326 -25.36 -8.11 1.33
N TYR A 327 -25.11 -8.78 2.45
CA TYR A 327 -23.74 -9.16 2.84
C TYR A 327 -23.16 -10.30 1.99
N ILE A 328 -21.94 -10.12 1.47
CA ILE A 328 -21.32 -11.06 0.50
C ILE A 328 -19.92 -11.56 0.89
N MET A 329 -19.33 -11.13 2.01
CA MET A 329 -17.93 -11.45 2.32
C MET A 329 -17.72 -12.93 2.70
N GLY A 330 -16.47 -13.40 2.67
CA GLY A 330 -16.10 -14.79 3.06
C GLY A 330 -16.03 -15.04 4.57
N PHE A 331 -16.36 -14.06 5.41
CA PHE A 331 -16.26 -14.13 6.88
C PHE A 331 -17.52 -13.55 7.53
N PRO A 332 -17.88 -13.93 8.77
CA PRO A 332 -19.04 -13.38 9.47
C PRO A 332 -19.06 -11.85 9.48
N GLU A 333 -20.23 -11.22 9.41
CA GLU A 333 -20.37 -9.74 9.41
C GLU A 333 -19.56 -9.07 10.52
N ARG A 334 -19.60 -9.66 11.71
CA ARG A 334 -18.87 -9.19 12.89
C ARG A 334 -17.36 -9.07 12.62
N ASN A 335 -16.79 -9.93 11.78
CA ASN A 335 -15.35 -9.94 11.49
C ASN A 335 -14.88 -8.78 10.64
N ILE A 336 -15.79 -8.07 9.94
CA ILE A 336 -15.40 -6.82 9.30
C ILE A 336 -14.79 -5.87 10.34
N LEU A 337 -15.21 -5.94 11.61
CA LEU A 337 -14.98 -4.96 12.69
C LEU A 337 -13.70 -5.13 13.53
N PHE A 338 -12.97 -6.22 13.32
CA PHE A 338 -12.00 -6.70 14.34
C PHE A 338 -10.54 -6.66 13.92
N CYS A 339 -10.27 -6.44 12.64
CA CYS A 339 -8.94 -6.23 12.12
C CYS A 339 -9.03 -5.59 10.73
N GLU A 340 -7.98 -4.87 10.35
CA GLU A 340 -7.74 -4.39 8.98
C GLU A 340 -7.95 -5.51 7.95
N THR A 341 -7.77 -6.80 8.30
CA THR A 341 -8.04 -7.92 7.40
C THR A 341 -9.47 -7.91 6.83
N GLY A 342 -10.48 -7.50 7.62
CA GLY A 342 -11.86 -7.41 7.16
C GLY A 342 -12.03 -6.30 6.13
N GLY A 343 -11.52 -5.10 6.43
CA GLY A 343 -11.51 -3.96 5.51
C GLY A 343 -10.64 -4.20 4.26
N TYR A 344 -9.52 -4.90 4.41
CA TYR A 344 -8.59 -5.30 3.38
C TYR A 344 -9.22 -6.33 2.43
N SER A 345 -9.73 -7.44 2.95
CA SER A 345 -10.44 -8.46 2.17
C SER A 345 -11.66 -7.85 1.45
N ARG A 346 -12.37 -6.92 2.10
CA ARG A 346 -13.46 -6.16 1.46
C ARG A 346 -12.96 -5.36 0.26
N SER A 347 -11.87 -4.61 0.42
CA SER A 347 -11.27 -3.84 -0.66
C SER A 347 -10.90 -4.76 -1.83
N TRP A 348 -10.27 -5.90 -1.57
CA TRP A 348 -9.82 -6.82 -2.62
C TRP A 348 -10.97 -7.48 -3.36
N LEU A 349 -12.00 -7.91 -2.63
CA LEU A 349 -13.20 -8.47 -3.24
C LEU A 349 -13.94 -7.41 -4.08
N THR A 350 -14.05 -6.18 -3.58
CA THR A 350 -14.65 -5.06 -4.31
C THR A 350 -13.92 -4.81 -5.63
N GLN A 351 -12.60 -4.65 -5.58
CA GLN A 351 -11.79 -4.43 -6.78
C GLN A 351 -11.95 -5.60 -7.77
N GLY A 352 -11.93 -6.84 -7.28
CA GLY A 352 -12.17 -8.00 -8.13
C GLY A 352 -13.54 -8.00 -8.82
N LEU A 353 -14.61 -7.64 -8.11
CA LEU A 353 -15.96 -7.56 -8.69
C LEU A 353 -16.11 -6.40 -9.66
N ILE A 354 -15.48 -5.24 -9.41
CA ILE A 354 -15.46 -4.14 -10.39
C ILE A 354 -14.81 -4.64 -11.69
N GLU A 355 -13.67 -5.32 -11.57
CA GLU A 355 -12.88 -5.77 -12.71
C GLU A 355 -13.63 -6.87 -13.49
N ALA A 356 -14.34 -7.77 -12.79
CA ALA A 356 -15.22 -8.75 -13.40
C ALA A 356 -16.40 -8.11 -14.14
N GLY A 357 -17.01 -7.07 -13.56
CA GLY A 357 -18.11 -6.32 -14.18
C GLY A 357 -17.66 -5.58 -15.45
N ILE A 358 -16.50 -4.90 -15.42
CA ILE A 358 -15.90 -4.25 -16.59
C ILE A 358 -15.57 -5.30 -17.67
N ALA A 359 -15.13 -6.49 -17.28
CA ALA A 359 -14.87 -7.60 -18.19
C ALA A 359 -16.15 -8.28 -18.73
N GLY A 360 -17.35 -7.81 -18.37
CA GLY A 360 -18.62 -8.27 -18.93
C GLY A 360 -19.37 -9.32 -18.10
N ASN A 361 -19.02 -9.53 -16.82
CA ASN A 361 -19.85 -10.35 -15.92
C ASN A 361 -21.08 -9.53 -15.45
N ASP A 362 -22.27 -10.04 -15.71
CA ASP A 362 -23.56 -9.37 -15.50
C ASP A 362 -24.02 -9.35 -14.03
N LYS A 363 -23.55 -10.26 -13.19
CA LYS A 363 -23.89 -10.34 -11.76
C LYS A 363 -22.99 -9.48 -10.86
N ALA A 364 -21.80 -9.15 -11.32
CA ALA A 364 -20.79 -8.51 -10.48
C ALA A 364 -21.23 -7.14 -9.93
N PHE A 365 -21.78 -6.26 -10.77
CA PHE A 365 -22.27 -4.96 -10.32
C PHE A 365 -23.54 -5.06 -9.45
N PRO A 366 -24.58 -5.84 -9.79
CA PRO A 366 -25.74 -6.05 -8.89
C PRO A 366 -25.36 -6.55 -7.49
N LEU A 367 -24.40 -7.49 -7.38
CA LEU A 367 -23.88 -7.95 -6.10
C LEU A 367 -23.21 -6.83 -5.31
N LEU A 368 -22.35 -6.07 -5.99
CA LEU A 368 -21.59 -5.00 -5.37
C LEU A 368 -22.51 -3.90 -4.82
N ARG A 369 -23.57 -3.54 -5.57
CA ARG A 369 -24.54 -2.52 -5.12
C ARG A 369 -25.23 -2.93 -3.82
N ARG A 370 -25.78 -4.15 -3.78
CA ARG A 370 -26.43 -4.71 -2.56
C ARG A 370 -25.48 -4.70 -1.36
N PHE A 371 -24.22 -5.07 -1.59
CA PHE A 371 -23.22 -5.08 -0.53
C PHE A 371 -22.90 -3.68 -0.01
N TYR A 372 -22.77 -2.68 -0.89
CA TYR A 372 -22.51 -1.31 -0.45
C TYR A 372 -23.72 -0.62 0.18
N ASP A 373 -24.95 -1.01 -0.17
CA ASP A 373 -26.16 -0.54 0.53
C ASP A 373 -26.17 -1.02 2.00
N TRP A 374 -25.77 -2.28 2.23
CA TRP A 374 -25.54 -2.79 3.58
C TRP A 374 -24.36 -2.07 4.25
N PHE A 375 -23.23 -1.92 3.56
CA PHE A 375 -22.01 -1.35 4.14
C PHE A 375 -22.22 0.10 4.60
N ASN A 376 -22.87 0.93 3.77
CA ASN A 376 -23.11 2.34 4.07
C ASN A 376 -24.05 2.58 5.26
N THR A 377 -24.84 1.57 5.63
CA THR A 377 -25.80 1.65 6.76
C THR A 377 -25.35 0.87 7.99
N ASN A 378 -24.13 0.32 7.95
CA ASN A 378 -23.62 -0.56 8.99
C ASN A 378 -23.35 0.22 10.30
N PRO A 379 -23.99 -0.14 11.43
CA PRO A 379 -23.85 0.57 12.71
C PRO A 379 -22.45 0.48 13.33
N TYR A 380 -21.60 -0.40 12.82
CA TYR A 380 -20.27 -0.65 13.35
C TYR A 380 -19.14 0.11 12.64
N LEU A 381 -19.47 0.88 11.59
CA LEU A 381 -18.51 1.75 10.89
C LEU A 381 -17.64 2.62 11.83
N PRO A 382 -18.17 3.23 12.91
CA PRO A 382 -17.36 4.02 13.84
C PRO A 382 -16.24 3.25 14.53
N GLU A 383 -16.41 1.94 14.75
CA GLU A 383 -15.44 1.09 15.46
C GLU A 383 -14.47 0.39 14.50
N LEU A 384 -14.94 0.06 13.29
CA LEU A 384 -14.21 -0.68 12.25
C LEU A 384 -12.78 -0.16 12.02
N LEU A 385 -12.60 1.16 12.04
CA LEU A 385 -11.43 1.81 11.46
C LEU A 385 -10.30 2.06 12.42
N GLN A 386 -10.62 2.37 13.67
CA GLN A 386 -9.60 2.58 14.69
C GLN A 386 -9.17 1.26 15.34
N ARG A 387 -10.07 0.26 15.41
CA ARG A 387 -9.77 -1.03 16.06
C ARG A 387 -8.97 -1.96 15.17
N GLY A 388 -9.15 -1.86 13.86
CA GLY A 388 -8.49 -2.75 12.93
C GLY A 388 -7.00 -2.49 12.71
N GLY A 389 -6.44 -1.42 13.30
CA GLY A 389 -5.40 -0.63 12.63
C GLY A 389 -6.06 0.29 11.61
N PHE A 390 -5.53 1.49 11.39
CA PHE A 390 -6.14 2.50 10.53
C PHE A 390 -6.14 2.03 9.07
N GLY A 391 -7.13 1.20 8.73
CA GLY A 391 -7.27 0.53 7.44
C GLY A 391 -7.80 1.48 6.38
N ILE A 392 -7.05 2.55 6.08
CA ILE A 392 -7.41 3.51 5.02
C ILE A 392 -7.45 2.84 3.65
N GLN A 393 -6.87 1.64 3.51
CA GLN A 393 -7.04 0.73 2.37
C GLN A 393 -8.50 0.36 2.07
N GLY A 394 -9.38 0.43 3.08
CA GLY A 394 -10.80 0.18 2.89
C GLY A 394 -11.50 1.29 2.10
N THR A 395 -10.97 2.51 2.06
CA THR A 395 -11.62 3.66 1.40
C THR A 395 -11.85 3.41 -0.09
N ILE A 396 -10.85 2.85 -0.76
CA ILE A 396 -10.81 2.71 -2.22
C ILE A 396 -11.95 1.85 -2.75
N GLY A 397 -12.47 0.89 -1.97
CA GLY A 397 -13.58 0.07 -2.41
C GLY A 397 -14.85 0.91 -2.66
N SER A 398 -15.18 1.78 -1.71
CA SER A 398 -16.37 2.64 -1.81
C SER A 398 -16.20 3.71 -2.89
N THR A 399 -15.03 4.36 -2.94
CA THR A 399 -14.79 5.44 -3.91
C THR A 399 -14.69 4.95 -5.34
N ARG A 400 -14.03 3.80 -5.59
CA ARG A 400 -14.02 3.17 -6.91
C ARG A 400 -15.40 2.68 -7.34
N THR A 401 -16.22 2.18 -6.41
CA THR A 401 -17.62 1.84 -6.70
C THR A 401 -18.36 3.08 -7.19
N TYR A 402 -18.15 4.24 -6.55
CA TYR A 402 -18.76 5.50 -6.98
C TYR A 402 -18.25 5.98 -8.35
N VAL A 403 -16.93 6.11 -8.52
CA VAL A 403 -16.32 6.80 -9.67
C VAL A 403 -16.15 5.90 -10.90
N ASN A 404 -15.88 4.60 -10.72
CA ASN A 404 -15.49 3.71 -11.82
C ASN A 404 -16.60 2.75 -12.27
N THR A 405 -17.80 2.84 -11.70
CA THR A 405 -18.90 1.93 -12.02
C THR A 405 -20.22 2.67 -12.26
N PRO A 406 -21.18 2.08 -13.00
CA PRO A 406 -22.49 2.69 -13.21
C PRO A 406 -23.44 2.58 -11.99
N ILE A 407 -23.03 1.91 -10.91
CA ILE A 407 -23.88 1.62 -9.74
C ILE A 407 -23.56 2.51 -8.52
N GLY A 408 -22.66 3.47 -8.67
CA GLY A 408 -22.27 4.39 -7.61
C GLY A 408 -23.44 5.23 -7.09
N VAL A 409 -23.50 5.44 -5.77
CA VAL A 409 -24.48 6.34 -5.13
C VAL A 409 -23.79 7.29 -4.14
N PRO A 410 -24.34 8.49 -3.87
CA PRO A 410 -23.69 9.45 -2.98
C PRO A 410 -23.33 8.92 -1.59
N ALA A 411 -24.10 7.96 -1.05
CA ALA A 411 -23.80 7.32 0.21
C ALA A 411 -22.41 6.64 0.23
N ASP A 412 -21.91 6.15 -0.90
CA ASP A 412 -20.58 5.53 -1.01
C ASP A 412 -19.46 6.54 -0.70
N ILE A 413 -19.64 7.81 -1.06
CA ILE A 413 -18.72 8.93 -0.78
C ILE A 413 -18.94 9.48 0.63
N GLN A 414 -20.20 9.65 1.04
CA GLN A 414 -20.54 10.18 2.37
C GLN A 414 -20.08 9.28 3.51
N THR A 415 -20.10 7.95 3.32
CA THR A 415 -19.50 6.99 4.26
C THR A 415 -18.01 7.25 4.46
N ILE A 416 -17.28 7.59 3.38
CA ILE A 416 -15.85 7.93 3.46
C ILE A 416 -15.66 9.27 4.18
N GLN A 417 -16.46 10.30 3.87
CA GLN A 417 -16.40 11.60 4.55
C GLN A 417 -16.64 11.45 6.07
N ARG A 418 -17.61 10.64 6.47
CA ARG A 418 -18.01 10.50 7.87
C ARG A 418 -17.03 9.67 8.70
N TYR A 419 -16.52 8.59 8.11
CA TYR A 419 -15.83 7.55 8.86
C TYR A 419 -14.38 7.32 8.45
N TYR A 420 -13.92 7.74 7.28
CA TYR A 420 -12.55 7.45 6.85
C TYR A 420 -11.68 8.69 6.66
N GLN A 421 -12.30 9.84 6.39
CA GLN A 421 -11.58 11.06 6.07
C GLN A 421 -10.81 11.61 7.27
N LEU A 422 -9.53 11.87 7.07
CA LEU A 422 -8.63 12.38 8.10
C LEU A 422 -8.22 13.82 7.79
N ASN A 423 -8.96 14.80 8.31
CA ASN A 423 -8.67 16.22 8.05
C ASN A 423 -7.22 16.59 8.44
N PHE A 424 -6.72 16.13 9.60
CA PHE A 424 -5.34 16.40 10.00
C PHE A 424 -4.31 15.89 8.97
N TRP A 425 -4.56 14.73 8.37
CA TRP A 425 -3.64 14.13 7.40
C TRP A 425 -3.80 14.79 6.04
N LEU A 426 -5.03 15.14 5.63
CA LEU A 426 -5.26 15.96 4.43
C LEU A 426 -4.51 17.28 4.52
N ASP A 427 -4.54 17.95 5.67
CA ASP A 427 -3.84 19.22 5.92
C ASP A 427 -2.31 19.01 5.84
N GLN A 428 -1.76 18.00 6.53
CA GLN A 428 -0.32 17.68 6.46
C GLN A 428 0.14 17.35 5.03
N LEU A 429 -0.65 16.58 4.29
CA LEU A 429 -0.35 16.24 2.90
C LEU A 429 -0.37 17.48 2.01
N ALA A 430 -1.37 18.36 2.16
CA ALA A 430 -1.47 19.61 1.41
C ALA A 430 -0.28 20.55 1.69
N ASP A 431 0.20 20.56 2.93
CA ASP A 431 1.39 21.29 3.38
C ASP A 431 2.72 20.66 2.93
N ARG A 432 2.69 19.49 2.28
CA ARG A 432 3.87 18.70 1.87
C ARG A 432 4.77 18.34 3.05
N ASP A 433 4.17 18.08 4.21
CA ASP A 433 4.89 17.62 5.40
C ASP A 433 5.35 16.16 5.19
N PRO A 434 6.66 15.89 5.03
CA PRO A 434 7.14 14.53 4.81
C PRO A 434 6.87 13.61 6.02
N ASP A 435 6.68 14.16 7.23
CA ASP A 435 6.36 13.39 8.43
C ASP A 435 4.98 12.72 8.34
N ALA A 436 4.10 13.21 7.46
CA ALA A 436 2.78 12.64 7.19
C ALA A 436 2.82 11.18 6.72
N ILE A 437 3.95 10.73 6.15
CA ILE A 437 4.12 9.38 5.63
C ILE A 437 4.86 8.48 6.61
N TRP A 438 6.01 8.94 7.13
CA TRP A 438 6.88 8.06 7.92
C TRP A 438 6.60 8.09 9.43
N GLN A 439 5.97 9.16 9.94
CA GLN A 439 5.52 9.27 11.32
C GLN A 439 3.99 9.20 11.43
N TYR A 440 3.36 8.36 10.60
CA TYR A 440 1.91 8.23 10.58
C TYR A 440 1.38 7.85 11.99
N PRO A 441 0.53 8.67 12.65
CA PRO A 441 0.31 8.55 14.09
C PRO A 441 -0.49 7.30 14.53
N TYR A 442 -1.07 6.58 13.57
CA TYR A 442 -1.99 5.47 13.84
C TYR A 442 -1.54 4.10 13.31
N ASP A 443 -0.42 4.05 12.59
CA ASP A 443 0.23 2.82 12.13
C ASP A 443 1.71 3.11 11.80
N ARG A 444 2.42 2.18 11.20
CA ARG A 444 3.75 2.40 10.62
C ARG A 444 3.67 2.98 9.21
N SER A 445 4.78 3.54 8.74
CA SER A 445 4.96 3.92 7.34
C SER A 445 4.68 2.74 6.41
N HIS A 446 3.86 2.94 5.37
CA HIS A 446 3.47 1.84 4.49
C HIS A 446 3.09 2.33 3.08
N CYS A 447 3.38 1.52 2.06
CA CYS A 447 2.96 1.77 0.68
C CYS A 447 1.42 1.89 0.50
N TYR A 448 0.63 1.28 1.39
CA TYR A 448 -0.83 1.33 1.34
C TYR A 448 -1.40 2.72 1.61
N LEU A 449 -0.61 3.67 2.13
CA LEU A 449 -1.08 5.04 2.24
C LEU A 449 -1.36 5.67 0.86
N ILE A 450 -0.67 5.20 -0.20
CA ILE A 450 -0.96 5.60 -1.60
C ILE A 450 -2.39 5.22 -2.00
N VAL A 451 -2.92 4.08 -1.51
CA VAL A 451 -4.30 3.65 -1.79
C VAL A 451 -5.32 4.68 -1.28
N ALA A 452 -5.04 5.33 -0.16
CA ALA A 452 -5.90 6.40 0.34
C ALA A 452 -5.77 7.67 -0.49
N LEU A 453 -4.58 7.97 -1.06
CA LEU A 453 -4.44 9.04 -2.04
C LEU A 453 -5.28 8.76 -3.29
N ASN A 454 -5.31 7.50 -3.77
CA ASN A 454 -6.21 7.10 -4.86
C ASN A 454 -7.68 7.37 -4.51
N ALA A 455 -8.10 7.02 -3.30
CA ALA A 455 -9.46 7.24 -2.84
C ALA A 455 -9.78 8.73 -2.69
N TYR A 456 -8.87 9.55 -2.19
CA TYR A 456 -9.07 11.00 -2.11
C TYR A 456 -9.10 11.65 -3.49
N MET A 457 -8.37 11.13 -4.48
CA MET A 457 -8.53 11.57 -5.87
C MET A 457 -9.94 11.26 -6.39
N ASP A 458 -10.47 10.07 -6.11
CA ASP A 458 -11.86 9.74 -6.43
C ASP A 458 -12.87 10.66 -5.70
N MET A 459 -12.58 11.04 -4.45
CA MET A 459 -13.39 11.99 -3.68
C MET A 459 -13.37 13.39 -4.33
N TYR A 460 -12.22 13.83 -4.85
CA TYR A 460 -12.13 15.06 -5.65
C TYR A 460 -12.98 14.94 -6.91
N MET A 461 -12.84 13.84 -7.67
CA MET A 461 -13.62 13.61 -8.88
C MET A 461 -15.13 13.63 -8.61
N ALA A 462 -15.56 13.05 -7.49
CA ALA A 462 -16.96 13.00 -7.08
C ALA A 462 -17.52 14.34 -6.60
N THR A 463 -16.74 15.10 -5.83
CA THR A 463 -17.27 16.26 -5.09
C THR A 463 -16.86 17.61 -5.67
N GLY A 464 -15.74 17.69 -6.39
CA GLY A 464 -15.09 18.93 -6.81
C GLY A 464 -14.40 19.71 -5.68
N ASP A 465 -14.31 19.14 -4.48
CA ASP A 465 -13.71 19.81 -3.32
C ASP A 465 -12.18 19.79 -3.42
N LYS A 466 -11.58 20.98 -3.58
CA LYS A 466 -10.15 21.15 -3.79
C LYS A 466 -9.30 20.64 -2.63
N LYS A 467 -9.83 20.55 -1.41
CA LYS A 467 -9.06 20.01 -0.27
C LYS A 467 -8.47 18.63 -0.56
N TYR A 468 -9.22 17.78 -1.29
CA TYR A 468 -8.75 16.45 -1.66
C TYR A 468 -7.68 16.52 -2.75
N LEU A 469 -7.85 17.39 -3.75
CA LEU A 469 -6.85 17.58 -4.80
C LEU A 469 -5.53 18.13 -4.23
N ASP A 470 -5.62 19.13 -3.34
CA ASP A 470 -4.46 19.76 -2.72
C ASP A 470 -3.68 18.75 -1.88
N ALA A 471 -4.39 17.94 -1.07
CA ALA A 471 -3.80 16.86 -0.30
C ALA A 471 -3.19 15.76 -1.19
N VAL A 472 -3.89 15.29 -2.23
CA VAL A 472 -3.37 14.24 -3.11
C VAL A 472 -2.17 14.73 -3.93
N SER A 473 -2.17 15.99 -4.36
CA SER A 473 -1.02 16.61 -5.05
C SER A 473 0.18 16.74 -4.13
N GLY A 474 0.00 17.22 -2.89
CA GLY A 474 1.09 17.28 -1.93
C GLY A 474 1.58 15.90 -1.48
N GLY A 475 0.69 14.91 -1.36
CA GLY A 475 1.05 13.51 -1.16
C GLY A 475 1.87 12.93 -2.31
N TRP A 476 1.51 13.24 -3.55
CA TRP A 476 2.29 12.87 -4.73
C TRP A 476 3.71 13.47 -4.67
N ASP A 477 3.81 14.77 -4.36
CA ASP A 477 5.11 15.46 -4.22
C ASP A 477 5.97 14.80 -3.11
N ILE A 478 5.38 14.48 -1.95
CA ILE A 478 6.09 13.80 -0.85
C ILE A 478 6.64 12.43 -1.31
N TYR A 479 5.81 11.59 -1.93
CA TYR A 479 6.25 10.26 -2.38
C TYR A 479 7.36 10.34 -3.43
N HIS A 480 7.19 11.20 -4.42
CA HIS A 480 8.16 11.40 -5.49
C HIS A 480 9.50 11.95 -4.98
N ASP A 481 9.46 12.98 -4.12
CA ASP A 481 10.67 13.72 -3.74
C ASP A 481 11.45 13.08 -2.57
N TYR A 482 10.79 12.26 -1.76
CA TYR A 482 11.36 11.73 -0.51
C TYR A 482 11.34 10.21 -0.38
N PHE A 483 10.50 9.50 -1.14
CA PHE A 483 10.26 8.06 -0.98
C PHE A 483 10.30 7.29 -2.30
N GLU A 484 11.04 7.76 -3.30
CA GLU A 484 11.23 7.07 -4.57
C GLU A 484 12.71 6.76 -4.83
N HIS A 485 13.04 5.50 -5.11
CA HIS A 485 14.37 5.12 -5.57
C HIS A 485 14.56 5.49 -7.05
N VAL A 486 15.80 5.65 -7.49
CA VAL A 486 16.11 5.71 -8.93
C VAL A 486 15.55 4.45 -9.61
N GLY A 487 14.90 4.63 -10.77
CA GLY A 487 14.12 3.59 -11.45
C GLY A 487 12.65 3.50 -11.02
N GLY A 488 12.26 4.18 -9.94
CA GLY A 488 10.86 4.46 -9.59
C GLY A 488 10.16 3.49 -8.64
N SER A 489 10.92 2.70 -7.88
CA SER A 489 10.33 1.89 -6.81
C SER A 489 10.11 2.72 -5.54
N ILE A 490 8.96 2.55 -4.89
CA ILE A 490 8.65 3.26 -3.65
C ILE A 490 9.55 2.73 -2.52
N ALA A 491 10.38 3.62 -2.00
CA ALA A 491 11.37 3.41 -0.97
C ALA A 491 10.72 3.53 0.42
N ILE A 492 9.92 2.54 0.82
CA ILE A 492 9.37 2.43 2.18
C ILE A 492 9.48 0.97 2.62
N SER A 493 9.71 0.74 3.92
CA SER A 493 9.69 -0.59 4.54
C SER A 493 8.40 -0.81 5.32
N GLU A 494 7.81 -2.00 5.18
CA GLU A 494 6.72 -2.43 6.06
C GLU A 494 7.21 -2.84 7.46
N MET A 495 8.51 -3.02 7.69
CA MET A 495 9.00 -3.61 8.95
C MET A 495 9.61 -2.59 9.91
N TYR A 496 10.13 -1.49 9.39
CA TYR A 496 10.92 -0.53 10.16
C TYR A 496 10.50 0.90 9.82
N PRO A 497 10.65 1.85 10.75
CA PRO A 497 10.57 3.26 10.43
C PRO A 497 11.47 3.60 9.25
N TYR A 498 10.96 4.40 8.32
CA TYR A 498 11.67 4.75 7.11
C TYR A 498 11.72 6.27 6.96
N PRO A 499 12.76 6.94 7.49
CA PRO A 499 12.87 8.39 7.38
C PRO A 499 12.95 8.86 5.92
N PRO A 500 12.50 10.09 5.63
CA PRO A 500 12.53 10.68 4.28
C PRO A 500 13.96 10.67 3.72
N LYS A 501 14.11 10.33 2.43
CA LYS A 501 15.40 10.27 1.73
C LYS A 501 16.44 9.30 2.31
N SER A 502 16.02 8.36 3.18
CA SER A 502 16.96 7.36 3.72
C SER A 502 17.43 6.35 2.67
N TYR A 503 16.59 6.06 1.67
CA TYR A 503 16.85 5.17 0.52
C TYR A 503 17.55 3.85 0.90
N LEU A 504 17.27 3.30 2.08
CA LEU A 504 17.85 2.04 2.56
C LEU A 504 17.67 0.91 1.55
N LEU A 505 18.76 0.23 1.19
CA LEU A 505 18.79 -0.83 0.17
C LEU A 505 18.64 -2.25 0.75
N HIS A 506 18.79 -2.41 2.08
CA HIS A 506 18.72 -3.69 2.78
C HIS A 506 17.46 -3.84 3.67
N ALA A 507 16.52 -2.90 3.61
CA ALA A 507 15.38 -2.80 4.53
C ALA A 507 14.07 -3.44 4.01
N GLY A 508 14.13 -4.24 2.94
CA GLY A 508 12.91 -4.81 2.33
C GLY A 508 12.00 -3.73 1.74
N THR A 509 12.54 -2.86 0.90
CA THR A 509 11.79 -1.78 0.22
C THR A 509 11.40 -2.16 -1.20
N GLY A 510 10.57 -1.34 -1.84
CA GLY A 510 10.21 -1.52 -3.25
C GLY A 510 9.19 -2.63 -3.46
N GLU A 511 8.25 -2.80 -2.53
CA GLU A 511 7.13 -3.72 -2.72
C GLU A 511 6.38 -3.41 -4.01
N LEU A 512 6.04 -4.47 -4.75
CA LEU A 512 5.31 -4.33 -6.00
C LEU A 512 3.95 -3.63 -5.80
N CYS A 513 3.26 -3.90 -4.67
CA CYS A 513 2.02 -3.23 -4.30
C CYS A 513 2.14 -1.71 -4.38
N GLY A 514 3.21 -1.14 -3.83
CA GLY A 514 3.43 0.31 -3.83
C GLY A 514 3.49 0.90 -5.24
N SER A 515 4.22 0.25 -6.14
CA SER A 515 4.29 0.69 -7.56
C SER A 515 2.98 0.47 -8.30
N SER A 516 2.20 -0.56 -7.96
CA SER A 516 0.85 -0.74 -8.51
C SER A 516 -0.06 0.44 -8.14
N PHE A 517 -0.12 0.80 -6.86
CA PHE A 517 -0.91 1.95 -6.39
C PHE A 517 -0.42 3.27 -6.99
N TRP A 518 0.91 3.48 -7.03
CA TRP A 518 1.53 4.64 -7.65
C TRP A 518 1.17 4.76 -9.12
N THR A 519 1.18 3.65 -9.86
CA THR A 519 0.80 3.62 -11.28
C THR A 519 -0.66 4.05 -11.49
N PHE A 520 -1.59 3.52 -10.70
CA PHE A 520 -3.00 3.91 -10.78
C PHE A 520 -3.24 5.35 -10.32
N LEU A 521 -2.50 5.86 -9.33
CA LEU A 521 -2.59 7.26 -8.89
C LEU A 521 -2.16 8.21 -10.00
N ASN A 522 -1.02 7.92 -10.63
CA ASN A 522 -0.56 8.69 -11.78
C ASN A 522 -1.53 8.60 -12.97
N GLN A 523 -2.24 7.48 -13.14
CA GLN A 523 -3.31 7.39 -14.14
C GLN A 523 -4.51 8.30 -13.79
N GLN A 524 -4.88 8.43 -12.52
CA GLN A 524 -5.93 9.36 -12.10
C GLN A 524 -5.50 10.83 -12.32
N PHE A 525 -4.25 11.19 -12.02
CA PHE A 525 -3.72 12.52 -12.38
C PHE A 525 -3.70 12.74 -13.88
N ARG A 526 -3.31 11.73 -14.65
CA ARG A 526 -3.22 11.77 -16.12
C ARG A 526 -4.54 12.17 -16.79
N VAL A 527 -5.69 11.75 -16.22
CA VAL A 527 -7.01 12.08 -16.80
C VAL A 527 -7.50 13.50 -16.51
N ILE A 528 -6.92 14.18 -15.52
CA ILE A 528 -7.24 15.58 -15.17
C ILE A 528 -6.18 16.58 -15.67
N TYR A 529 -4.92 16.15 -15.79
CA TYR A 529 -3.80 16.96 -16.27
C TYR A 529 -3.25 16.37 -17.57
N PRO A 530 -3.93 16.60 -18.70
CA PRO A 530 -3.68 15.85 -19.92
C PRO A 530 -2.33 16.13 -20.57
N ASP A 531 -1.68 17.24 -20.25
CA ASP A 531 -0.42 17.64 -20.88
C ASP A 531 0.78 17.59 -19.90
N GLU A 532 0.56 17.16 -18.66
CA GLU A 532 1.64 16.95 -17.68
C GLU A 532 2.29 15.56 -17.85
N GLU A 533 3.40 15.52 -18.58
CA GLU A 533 4.11 14.28 -18.94
C GLU A 533 4.61 13.48 -17.74
N LYS A 534 4.97 14.17 -16.65
CA LYS A 534 5.56 13.56 -15.45
C LYS A 534 4.76 12.36 -14.93
N TYR A 535 3.42 12.42 -15.00
CA TYR A 535 2.57 11.33 -14.55
C TYR A 535 2.74 10.06 -15.40
N VAL A 536 2.92 10.20 -16.72
CA VAL A 536 3.22 9.04 -17.58
C VAL A 536 4.64 8.53 -17.39
N ASN A 537 5.60 9.42 -17.12
CA ASN A 537 6.95 9.00 -16.76
C ASN A 537 6.97 8.13 -15.50
N GLU A 538 6.16 8.47 -14.48
CA GLU A 538 6.00 7.64 -13.27
C GLU A 538 5.35 6.26 -13.56
N ILE A 539 4.35 6.23 -14.43
CA ILE A 539 3.73 4.98 -14.92
C ILE A 539 4.76 4.12 -15.64
N GLU A 540 5.55 4.72 -16.54
CA GLU A 540 6.57 4.03 -17.33
C GLU A 540 7.66 3.42 -16.44
N LYS A 541 8.20 4.18 -15.48
CA LYS A 541 9.16 3.69 -14.49
C LYS A 541 8.61 2.49 -13.70
N SER A 542 7.40 2.61 -13.18
CA SER A 542 6.75 1.56 -12.39
C SER A 542 6.52 0.28 -13.18
N ILE A 543 6.12 0.39 -14.45
CA ILE A 543 5.91 -0.77 -15.33
C ILE A 543 7.24 -1.48 -15.63
N TYR A 544 8.23 -0.77 -16.17
CA TYR A 544 9.47 -1.39 -16.63
C TYR A 544 10.36 -1.87 -15.48
N ASN A 545 10.52 -1.06 -14.44
CA ASN A 545 11.52 -1.31 -13.40
C ASN A 545 10.97 -2.02 -12.16
N VAL A 546 9.64 -2.14 -12.00
CA VAL A 546 9.03 -2.84 -10.87
C VAL A 546 8.07 -3.94 -11.32
N GLY A 547 7.04 -3.62 -12.10
CA GLY A 547 6.04 -4.60 -12.56
C GLY A 547 6.65 -5.74 -13.36
N ILE A 548 7.20 -5.42 -14.54
CA ILE A 548 7.83 -6.40 -15.44
C ILE A 548 9.05 -7.03 -14.76
N ALA A 549 9.85 -6.23 -14.06
CA ALA A 549 11.07 -6.70 -13.40
C ALA A 549 10.85 -7.77 -12.32
N ASN A 550 9.64 -7.84 -11.77
CA ASN A 550 9.28 -8.79 -10.71
C ASN A 550 8.44 -9.97 -11.20
N GLN A 551 8.11 -10.07 -12.50
CA GLN A 551 7.49 -11.25 -13.09
C GLN A 551 8.56 -12.21 -13.62
N LYS A 552 8.47 -13.51 -13.34
CA LYS A 552 9.31 -14.55 -13.96
C LYS A 552 8.68 -15.07 -15.26
N ASP A 553 9.46 -15.84 -16.02
CA ASP A 553 9.01 -16.48 -17.27
C ASP A 553 7.84 -17.44 -17.07
N ASP A 554 7.72 -18.05 -15.89
CA ASP A 554 6.58 -18.90 -15.52
C ASP A 554 5.39 -18.10 -14.94
N GLY A 555 5.47 -16.78 -14.94
CA GLY A 555 4.43 -15.87 -14.43
C GLY A 555 4.45 -15.65 -12.93
N LYS A 556 5.27 -16.38 -12.16
CA LYS A 556 5.38 -16.15 -10.70
C LYS A 556 5.91 -14.75 -10.41
N ILE A 557 5.43 -14.16 -9.32
CA ILE A 557 5.69 -12.77 -8.97
C ILE A 557 6.58 -12.70 -7.73
N ARG A 558 7.54 -11.77 -7.78
CA ARG A 558 8.43 -11.40 -6.67
C ARG A 558 7.79 -10.31 -5.82
N TYR A 559 8.11 -10.32 -4.54
CA TYR A 559 7.51 -9.40 -3.59
C TYR A 559 8.15 -8.00 -3.63
N HIS A 560 9.48 -7.90 -3.57
CA HIS A 560 10.21 -6.62 -3.63
C HIS A 560 11.05 -6.46 -4.90
N ALA A 561 11.07 -5.25 -5.47
CA ALA A 561 12.06 -4.78 -6.43
C ALA A 561 13.40 -4.44 -5.73
N ARG A 562 14.09 -5.47 -5.23
CA ARG A 562 15.43 -5.29 -4.64
C ARG A 562 16.40 -4.72 -5.66
N LEU A 563 17.15 -3.69 -5.29
CA LEU A 563 18.05 -2.97 -6.21
C LEU A 563 19.51 -3.44 -6.14
N ILE A 564 19.84 -4.33 -5.19
CA ILE A 564 21.19 -4.87 -5.02
C ILE A 564 21.15 -6.35 -4.60
N ASN A 565 22.31 -6.99 -4.71
CA ASN A 565 22.58 -8.38 -4.35
C ASN A 565 21.83 -9.39 -5.23
N LYS A 566 20.61 -9.77 -4.85
CA LYS A 566 19.78 -10.76 -5.56
C LYS A 566 18.31 -10.36 -5.45
N LYS A 567 17.54 -10.69 -6.50
CA LYS A 567 16.09 -10.53 -6.48
C LYS A 567 15.46 -11.50 -5.48
N ASP A 568 14.27 -11.15 -4.99
CA ASP A 568 13.46 -12.08 -4.20
C ASP A 568 13.14 -13.35 -4.99
N ALA A 569 12.95 -14.45 -4.26
CA ALA A 569 12.36 -15.64 -4.85
C ALA A 569 10.91 -15.32 -5.29
N ALA A 570 10.57 -15.68 -6.52
CA ALA A 570 9.20 -15.55 -7.01
C ALA A 570 8.33 -16.70 -6.48
N GLY A 571 7.08 -16.40 -6.16
CA GLY A 571 6.15 -17.34 -5.57
C GLY A 571 4.77 -17.35 -6.23
N ASP A 572 3.97 -18.30 -5.76
CA ASP A 572 2.54 -18.50 -6.02
C ASP A 572 1.78 -18.71 -4.70
N GLY A 573 2.32 -18.13 -3.63
CA GLY A 573 1.80 -18.21 -2.26
C GLY A 573 0.63 -17.27 -2.01
N ASN A 574 0.21 -16.51 -3.02
CA ASN A 574 -0.85 -15.52 -2.97
C ASN A 574 -0.52 -14.39 -1.98
N THR A 575 0.65 -13.78 -2.10
CA THR A 575 0.98 -12.56 -1.35
C THR A 575 0.19 -11.34 -1.84
N CYS A 576 0.30 -10.22 -1.12
CA CYS A 576 -0.27 -8.96 -1.58
C CYS A 576 0.33 -8.52 -2.94
N CYS A 577 1.65 -8.59 -3.07
CA CYS A 577 2.39 -8.24 -4.28
C CYS A 577 2.03 -9.13 -5.46
N GLU A 578 1.73 -10.41 -5.23
CA GLU A 578 1.19 -11.29 -6.28
C GLU A 578 -0.17 -10.80 -6.78
N GLY A 579 -1.12 -10.47 -5.90
CA GLY A 579 -2.45 -10.01 -6.32
C GLY A 579 -2.47 -8.61 -6.96
N GLN A 580 -1.73 -7.64 -6.42
CA GLN A 580 -1.60 -6.31 -7.05
C GLN A 580 -0.73 -6.36 -8.31
N GLY A 581 0.18 -7.32 -8.40
CA GLY A 581 0.99 -7.57 -9.59
C GLY A 581 0.17 -8.11 -10.73
N THR A 582 -0.65 -9.15 -10.52
CA THR A 582 -1.52 -9.65 -11.59
C THR A 582 -2.51 -8.60 -12.07
N ARG A 583 -3.01 -7.75 -11.16
CA ARG A 583 -3.84 -6.58 -11.50
C ARG A 583 -3.09 -5.60 -12.41
N LEU A 584 -1.89 -5.15 -12.01
CA LEU A 584 -1.09 -4.20 -12.79
C LEU A 584 -0.71 -4.76 -14.16
N LEU A 585 -0.22 -6.00 -14.21
CA LEU A 585 0.24 -6.64 -15.44
C LEU A 585 -0.92 -6.93 -16.40
N GLY A 586 -2.10 -7.28 -15.88
CA GLY A 586 -3.32 -7.41 -16.67
C GLY A 586 -3.86 -6.08 -17.20
N ALA A 587 -3.50 -4.95 -16.58
CA ALA A 587 -3.95 -3.61 -16.97
C ALA A 587 -3.03 -2.90 -17.98
N LEU A 588 -1.87 -3.47 -18.34
CA LEU A 588 -0.86 -2.84 -19.22
C LEU A 588 -1.41 -2.13 -20.47
N PRO A 589 -2.35 -2.72 -21.24
CA PRO A 589 -2.86 -2.09 -22.46
C PRO A 589 -3.54 -0.74 -22.23
N GLU A 590 -4.11 -0.51 -21.04
CA GLU A 590 -4.87 0.70 -20.72
C GLU A 590 -3.97 1.93 -20.47
N PHE A 591 -2.67 1.70 -20.24
CA PHE A 591 -1.68 2.76 -20.04
C PHE A 591 -1.05 3.24 -21.35
N ILE A 592 -1.27 2.55 -22.48
CA ILE A 592 -0.66 2.91 -23.77
C ILE A 592 -1.32 4.15 -24.37
N TYR A 593 -2.64 4.28 -24.22
CA TYR A 593 -3.43 5.31 -24.88
C TYR A 593 -4.40 6.00 -23.92
N LYS A 594 -4.72 7.26 -24.20
CA LYS A 594 -5.86 7.97 -23.60
C LYS A 594 -6.71 8.62 -24.69
N ILE A 595 -8.03 8.53 -24.53
CA ILE A 595 -8.99 9.02 -25.52
C ILE A 595 -9.48 10.40 -25.08
N ALA A 596 -9.29 11.40 -25.93
CA ALA A 596 -9.86 12.74 -25.77
C ALA A 596 -11.14 12.86 -26.61
N ALA A 597 -11.93 13.92 -26.38
CA ALA A 597 -13.07 14.22 -27.24
C ALA A 597 -12.65 14.52 -28.70
N ASP A 598 -11.44 15.03 -28.90
CA ASP A 598 -10.92 15.50 -30.20
C ASP A 598 -9.82 14.62 -30.80
N GLY A 599 -9.60 13.43 -30.25
CA GLY A 599 -8.63 12.48 -30.76
C GLY A 599 -7.99 11.60 -29.68
N LEU A 600 -6.68 11.41 -29.79
CA LEU A 600 -5.95 10.37 -29.08
C LEU A 600 -4.62 10.90 -28.51
N TYR A 601 -4.29 10.45 -27.31
CA TYR A 601 -2.95 10.54 -26.74
C TYR A 601 -2.27 9.17 -26.80
N VAL A 602 -1.00 9.17 -27.21
CA VAL A 602 -0.11 8.01 -27.21
C VAL A 602 0.91 8.23 -26.10
N ASP A 603 0.73 7.48 -25.00
CA ASP A 603 1.44 7.65 -23.74
C ASP A 603 2.65 6.71 -23.64
N LEU A 604 2.49 5.42 -23.98
CA LEU A 604 3.58 4.43 -23.94
C LEU A 604 3.85 3.83 -25.33
N TYR A 605 5.03 3.24 -25.50
CA TYR A 605 5.50 2.70 -26.77
C TYR A 605 5.70 1.19 -26.69
N ASN A 606 4.86 0.43 -27.38
CA ASN A 606 4.87 -1.03 -27.48
C ASN A 606 4.09 -1.46 -28.73
N GLU A 607 4.40 -2.61 -29.32
CA GLU A 607 3.60 -3.20 -30.41
C GLU A 607 2.13 -3.32 -29.99
N SER A 608 1.25 -2.53 -30.62
CA SER A 608 -0.14 -2.43 -30.17
C SER A 608 -1.07 -1.81 -31.21
N SER A 609 -2.37 -1.94 -30.98
CA SER A 609 -3.39 -1.23 -31.74
C SER A 609 -4.49 -0.73 -30.82
N ILE A 610 -5.15 0.36 -31.20
CA ILE A 610 -6.36 0.86 -30.56
C ILE A 610 -7.43 1.17 -31.60
N ILE A 611 -8.69 0.90 -31.26
CA ILE A 611 -9.88 1.41 -31.94
C ILE A 611 -10.59 2.40 -31.00
N TRP A 612 -10.95 3.58 -31.51
CA TRP A 612 -11.75 4.56 -30.77
C TRP A 612 -12.77 5.26 -31.67
N GLU A 613 -13.77 5.86 -31.05
CA GLU A 613 -14.80 6.65 -31.72
C GLU A 613 -14.57 8.15 -31.51
N GLN A 614 -14.70 8.94 -32.57
CA GLN A 614 -14.69 10.40 -32.56
C GLN A 614 -15.77 10.92 -33.51
N ASP A 615 -16.64 11.83 -33.05
CA ASP A 615 -17.70 12.43 -33.86
C ASP A 615 -18.58 11.43 -34.65
N GLY A 616 -18.84 10.25 -34.05
CA GLY A 616 -19.62 9.17 -34.66
C GLY A 616 -18.90 8.36 -35.73
N GLN A 617 -17.58 8.51 -35.84
CA GLN A 617 -16.72 7.73 -36.73
C GLN A 617 -15.69 6.91 -35.94
N SER A 618 -15.52 5.66 -36.36
CA SER A 618 -14.48 4.76 -35.88
C SER A 618 -13.13 5.07 -36.53
N LEU A 619 -12.08 5.20 -35.72
CA LEU A 619 -10.69 5.30 -36.12
C LEU A 619 -9.89 4.18 -35.45
N SER A 620 -8.83 3.75 -36.11
CA SER A 620 -7.86 2.83 -35.53
C SER A 620 -6.44 3.31 -35.75
N LEU A 621 -5.57 3.08 -34.77
CA LEU A 621 -4.15 3.38 -34.82
C LEU A 621 -3.38 2.12 -34.49
N HIS A 622 -2.52 1.70 -35.42
CA HIS A 622 -1.62 0.56 -35.26
C HIS A 622 -0.21 1.07 -35.00
N MET A 623 0.36 0.75 -33.84
CA MET A 623 1.73 1.08 -33.46
C MET A 623 2.66 -0.12 -33.70
N HIS A 624 3.63 0.06 -34.60
CA HIS A 624 4.75 -0.85 -34.73
C HIS A 624 5.94 -0.34 -33.92
N SER A 625 6.37 -1.12 -32.93
CA SER A 625 7.55 -0.80 -32.13
C SER A 625 8.12 -2.03 -31.41
N ASN A 626 9.45 -2.15 -31.44
CA ASN A 626 10.20 -3.13 -30.65
C ASN A 626 10.79 -2.49 -29.38
N PHE A 627 10.23 -1.37 -28.91
CA PHE A 627 10.65 -0.75 -27.66
C PHE A 627 10.43 -1.72 -26.48
N PRO A 628 11.39 -1.86 -25.54
CA PRO A 628 12.57 -1.01 -25.37
C PRO A 628 13.84 -1.49 -26.08
N ASP A 629 13.83 -2.63 -26.77
CA ASP A 629 15.03 -3.15 -27.45
C ASP A 629 15.47 -2.25 -28.64
N LYS A 630 14.53 -1.53 -29.26
CA LYS A 630 14.80 -0.56 -30.33
C LYS A 630 14.00 0.75 -30.14
N PRO A 631 14.56 1.91 -30.52
CA PRO A 631 13.94 3.22 -30.31
C PRO A 631 12.93 3.63 -31.38
N GLU A 632 12.84 2.93 -32.51
CA GLU A 632 11.94 3.33 -33.61
C GLU A 632 10.47 3.02 -33.29
N VAL A 633 9.61 3.98 -33.65
CA VAL A 633 8.16 3.86 -33.56
C VAL A 633 7.52 4.29 -34.88
N LYS A 634 6.57 3.48 -35.36
CA LYS A 634 5.71 3.83 -36.50
C LYS A 634 4.25 3.67 -36.10
N LEU A 635 3.42 4.66 -36.41
CA LEU A 635 1.99 4.64 -36.18
C LEU A 635 1.27 4.72 -37.52
N HIS A 636 0.40 3.77 -37.82
CA HIS A 636 -0.45 3.77 -39.01
C HIS A 636 -1.89 4.06 -38.63
N ILE A 637 -2.51 5.01 -39.33
CA ILE A 637 -3.90 5.37 -39.09
C ILE A 637 -4.79 4.68 -40.11
N ALA A 638 -5.83 4.02 -39.62
CA ALA A 638 -6.89 3.47 -40.45
C ALA A 638 -8.24 4.13 -40.09
N LEU A 639 -8.96 4.59 -41.12
CA LEU A 639 -10.25 5.24 -41.00
C LEU A 639 -11.02 5.17 -42.33
N LYS A 640 -12.35 5.12 -42.27
CA LYS A 640 -13.20 4.98 -43.48
C LYS A 640 -13.35 6.27 -44.27
N LYS A 641 -13.41 7.42 -43.59
CA LYS A 641 -13.55 8.75 -44.20
C LYS A 641 -12.50 9.68 -43.62
N ASN A 642 -11.93 10.56 -44.44
CA ASN A 642 -10.96 11.52 -43.94
C ASN A 642 -11.59 12.39 -42.85
N MET A 643 -10.89 12.59 -41.73
CA MET A 643 -11.43 13.30 -40.57
C MET A 643 -10.32 14.09 -39.87
N GLN A 644 -10.70 15.26 -39.34
CA GLN A 644 -9.82 16.03 -38.46
C GLN A 644 -9.70 15.32 -37.11
N SER A 645 -8.48 15.02 -36.67
CA SER A 645 -8.24 14.47 -35.34
C SER A 645 -6.90 14.96 -34.81
N LYS A 646 -6.79 15.07 -33.49
CA LYS A 646 -5.56 15.43 -32.80
C LYS A 646 -4.91 14.18 -32.23
N ILE A 647 -3.78 13.80 -32.82
CA ILE A 647 -2.93 12.73 -32.28
C ILE A 647 -1.80 13.40 -31.49
N ARG A 648 -1.73 13.12 -30.18
CA ARG A 648 -0.76 13.70 -29.27
C ARG A 648 0.25 12.64 -28.85
N ILE A 649 1.51 12.90 -29.13
CA ILE A 649 2.61 11.94 -28.94
C ILE A 649 3.46 12.42 -27.78
N ARG A 650 3.66 11.56 -26.77
CA ARG A 650 4.51 11.88 -25.63
C ARG A 650 5.97 12.05 -26.06
N VAL A 651 6.64 13.08 -25.60
CA VAL A 651 8.11 13.14 -25.63
C VAL A 651 8.59 12.87 -24.22
N PRO A 652 9.18 11.69 -23.96
CA PRO A 652 9.56 11.31 -22.61
C PRO A 652 10.51 12.32 -21.96
N SER A 653 10.36 12.58 -20.66
CA SER A 653 11.28 13.45 -19.92
C SER A 653 12.71 12.90 -19.84
N TRP A 654 12.89 11.59 -20.03
CA TRP A 654 14.22 10.98 -20.15
C TRP A 654 14.87 11.15 -21.53
N ALA A 655 14.15 11.68 -22.54
CA ALA A 655 14.72 11.87 -23.88
C ALA A 655 15.93 12.83 -23.82
N SER A 656 17.04 12.43 -24.43
CA SER A 656 18.32 13.16 -24.37
C SER A 656 18.37 14.41 -25.25
N SER A 657 17.44 14.54 -26.18
CA SER A 657 17.36 15.65 -27.14
C SER A 657 15.94 15.82 -27.68
N ALA A 658 15.74 16.81 -28.55
CA ALA A 658 14.46 17.03 -29.21
C ALA A 658 14.08 15.83 -30.10
N MET A 659 12.81 15.43 -30.05
CA MET A 659 12.29 14.29 -30.80
C MET A 659 11.60 14.76 -32.08
N ASP A 660 12.21 14.47 -33.23
CA ASP A 660 11.64 14.79 -34.53
C ASP A 660 10.54 13.80 -34.93
N ILE A 661 9.39 14.34 -35.33
CA ILE A 661 8.22 13.57 -35.74
C ILE A 661 7.92 13.82 -37.21
N TRP A 662 7.80 12.73 -37.96
CA TRP A 662 7.57 12.71 -39.40
C TRP A 662 6.17 12.21 -39.71
N VAL A 663 5.48 12.84 -40.66
CA VAL A 663 4.20 12.37 -41.20
C VAL A 663 4.36 12.17 -42.69
N ASN A 664 4.12 10.95 -43.18
CA ASN A 664 4.28 10.57 -44.59
C ASN A 664 5.62 11.02 -45.20
N GLY A 665 6.72 10.79 -44.47
CA GLY A 665 8.08 11.11 -44.89
C GLY A 665 8.49 12.58 -44.80
N LYS A 666 7.62 13.48 -44.31
CA LYS A 666 7.94 14.90 -44.12
C LYS A 666 7.99 15.26 -42.64
N LYS A 667 9.00 16.01 -42.20
CA LYS A 667 9.11 16.48 -40.81
C LYS A 667 7.90 17.36 -40.50
N ALA A 668 7.07 16.93 -39.58
CA ALA A 668 5.83 17.59 -39.23
C ALA A 668 5.97 18.45 -37.97
N ALA A 669 6.77 17.99 -37.01
CA ALA A 669 7.02 18.66 -35.74
C ALA A 669 8.34 18.18 -35.11
N SER A 670 8.77 18.85 -34.05
CA SER A 670 9.81 18.42 -33.14
C SER A 670 9.35 18.73 -31.73
N GLY A 671 9.49 17.79 -30.80
CA GLY A 671 9.05 17.98 -29.42
C GLY A 671 10.20 18.00 -28.42
N THR A 672 10.01 18.70 -27.31
CA THR A 672 10.99 18.83 -26.24
C THR A 672 10.78 17.73 -25.19
N PRO A 673 11.83 17.21 -24.53
CA PRO A 673 11.68 16.25 -23.44
C PRO A 673 10.66 16.70 -22.38
N GLY A 674 9.81 15.78 -21.92
CA GLY A 674 8.79 16.05 -20.90
C GLY A 674 7.55 16.78 -21.42
N SER A 675 7.20 16.61 -22.70
CA SER A 675 6.07 17.31 -23.33
C SER A 675 5.19 16.38 -24.16
N TYR A 676 4.13 16.94 -24.78
CA TYR A 676 3.35 16.27 -25.82
C TYR A 676 3.41 17.07 -27.12
N VAL A 677 3.65 16.38 -28.23
CA VAL A 677 3.54 16.96 -29.58
C VAL A 677 2.14 16.69 -30.11
N MET A 678 1.36 17.75 -30.29
CA MET A 678 0.03 17.68 -30.89
C MET A 678 0.09 17.77 -32.42
N LEU A 679 -0.29 16.69 -33.10
CA LEU A 679 -0.51 16.66 -34.53
C LEU A 679 -2.00 16.86 -34.83
N ASN A 680 -2.39 18.11 -35.09
CA ASN A 680 -3.77 18.49 -35.44
C ASN A 680 -3.97 18.49 -36.96
N ARG A 681 -4.47 17.40 -37.54
CA ARG A 681 -4.53 17.20 -39.01
C ARG A 681 -5.83 16.54 -39.47
N VAL A 682 -6.15 16.71 -40.76
CA VAL A 682 -7.09 15.82 -41.46
C VAL A 682 -6.32 14.56 -41.84
N TRP A 683 -6.64 13.45 -41.19
CA TRP A 683 -6.01 12.17 -41.44
C TRP A 683 -6.70 11.42 -42.57
N LYS A 684 -5.91 10.65 -43.32
CA LYS A 684 -6.33 9.74 -44.38
C LYS A 684 -5.96 8.32 -44.04
N ASN A 685 -6.70 7.37 -44.62
CA ASN A 685 -6.38 5.96 -44.46
C ASN A 685 -4.95 5.68 -44.91
N ASN A 686 -4.20 4.95 -44.08
CA ASN A 686 -2.78 4.63 -44.23
C ASN A 686 -1.80 5.80 -44.05
N ASP A 687 -2.20 6.94 -43.49
CA ASP A 687 -1.23 7.94 -43.04
C ASP A 687 -0.28 7.31 -42.00
N GLU A 688 1.02 7.56 -42.18
CA GLU A 688 2.08 7.08 -41.28
C GLU A 688 2.66 8.23 -40.47
N ILE A 689 2.76 8.05 -39.16
CA ILE A 689 3.57 8.87 -38.26
C ILE A 689 4.79 8.07 -37.85
N ARG A 690 5.99 8.66 -37.92
CA ARG A 690 7.25 7.99 -37.55
C ARG A 690 8.13 8.91 -36.71
N PHE A 691 8.75 8.33 -35.69
CA PHE A 691 9.77 8.99 -34.86
C PHE A 691 10.72 7.96 -34.28
N THR A 692 11.87 8.43 -33.80
CA THR A 692 12.85 7.64 -33.07
C THR A 692 13.02 8.26 -31.70
N LEU A 693 12.86 7.46 -30.66
CA LEU A 693 13.02 7.91 -29.28
C LEU A 693 14.49 8.31 -29.03
N PRO A 694 14.79 9.55 -28.57
CA PRO A 694 16.15 9.97 -28.24
C PRO A 694 16.65 9.34 -26.94
N ILE A 695 16.97 8.04 -26.97
CA ILE A 695 17.46 7.30 -25.80
C ILE A 695 18.96 7.55 -25.62
N ASP A 696 19.38 7.86 -24.40
CA ASP A 696 20.78 7.91 -23.99
C ASP A 696 20.96 7.43 -22.55
N PHE A 697 22.20 7.28 -22.12
CA PHE A 697 22.58 6.93 -20.77
C PHE A 697 22.52 8.13 -19.82
N ARG A 698 21.97 7.92 -18.63
CA ARG A 698 21.97 8.89 -17.52
C ARG A 698 22.52 8.25 -16.27
N LEU A 699 23.42 8.96 -15.58
CA LEU A 699 23.92 8.57 -14.26
C LEU A 699 23.27 9.43 -13.18
N THR A 700 22.75 8.76 -12.14
CA THR A 700 22.13 9.41 -10.98
C THR A 700 22.85 8.95 -9.72
N LYS A 701 23.40 9.90 -8.95
CA LYS A 701 24.11 9.60 -7.70
C LYS A 701 23.14 9.07 -6.65
N TYR A 702 23.53 8.01 -5.96
CA TYR A 702 22.83 7.54 -4.78
C TYR A 702 23.09 8.50 -3.60
N THR A 703 22.00 8.98 -2.98
CA THR A 703 22.05 10.00 -1.90
C THR A 703 21.55 9.48 -0.55
N GLY A 704 21.25 8.18 -0.45
CA GLY A 704 20.74 7.56 0.77
C GLY A 704 21.79 7.25 1.82
N ILE A 705 21.32 6.67 2.93
CA ILE A 705 22.11 6.36 4.13
C ILE A 705 22.29 4.85 4.36
N ALA A 706 22.01 4.01 3.35
CA ALA A 706 22.24 2.57 3.46
C ALA A 706 23.69 2.24 3.86
N ASP A 707 23.83 1.25 4.75
CA ASP A 707 25.13 0.71 5.18
C ASP A 707 26.00 0.33 3.98
N ASN A 708 27.30 0.62 4.06
CA ASN A 708 28.30 0.45 2.99
C ASN A 708 28.20 1.40 1.79
N PHE A 709 27.10 2.15 1.62
CA PHE A 709 26.93 3.12 0.53
C PHE A 709 27.18 4.56 0.98
N GLN A 710 27.05 4.85 2.28
CA GLN A 710 27.25 6.20 2.80
C GLN A 710 28.67 6.72 2.51
N GLY A 711 28.74 7.91 1.89
CA GLY A 711 30.01 8.55 1.52
C GLY A 711 30.74 7.90 0.35
N LYS A 712 30.11 6.95 -0.38
CA LYS A 712 30.67 6.34 -1.59
C LYS A 712 30.20 7.06 -2.85
N GLU A 713 31.02 7.01 -3.89
CA GLU A 713 30.65 7.42 -5.25
C GLU A 713 29.81 6.32 -5.93
N ALA A 714 28.62 6.06 -5.37
CA ALA A 714 27.67 5.08 -5.89
C ALA A 714 26.68 5.75 -6.86
N TYR A 715 26.52 5.20 -8.07
CA TYR A 715 25.62 5.76 -9.09
C TYR A 715 24.75 4.70 -9.75
N ALA A 716 23.48 5.02 -9.95
CA ALA A 716 22.60 4.26 -10.83
C ALA A 716 22.75 4.72 -12.27
N LEU A 717 22.72 3.76 -13.19
CA LEU A 717 22.71 3.98 -14.63
C LEU A 717 21.29 3.72 -15.16
N GLU A 718 20.75 4.65 -15.93
CA GLU A 718 19.50 4.49 -16.67
C GLU A 718 19.78 4.60 -18.18
N TYR A 719 19.06 3.83 -19.00
CA TYR A 719 19.06 3.95 -20.47
C TYR A 719 17.62 4.21 -20.93
N GLY A 720 17.30 5.47 -21.18
CA GLY A 720 15.90 5.91 -21.30
C GLY A 720 15.11 5.67 -20.01
N PRO A 721 13.99 4.92 -20.02
CA PRO A 721 13.24 4.62 -18.81
C PRO A 721 13.78 3.40 -18.04
N LEU A 722 14.77 2.70 -18.60
CA LEU A 722 15.24 1.44 -18.05
C LEU A 722 16.32 1.67 -17.00
N LEU A 723 16.06 1.27 -15.77
CA LEU A 723 17.10 1.12 -14.76
C LEU A 723 18.04 -0.01 -15.21
N MET A 724 19.35 0.23 -15.19
CA MET A 724 20.36 -0.75 -15.55
C MET A 724 20.97 -1.38 -14.30
N ALA A 725 21.41 -2.63 -14.41
CA ALA A 725 22.07 -3.36 -13.35
C ALA A 725 23.39 -3.93 -13.85
N VAL A 726 24.45 -3.80 -13.04
CA VAL A 726 25.70 -4.54 -13.25
C VAL A 726 25.53 -5.93 -12.69
N THR A 727 25.92 -6.93 -13.47
CA THR A 727 25.96 -8.34 -13.07
C THR A 727 27.38 -8.89 -13.22
N GLY A 728 27.74 -9.87 -12.39
CA GLY A 728 29.03 -10.53 -12.48
C GLY A 728 29.45 -11.23 -11.19
N ASN A 729 30.48 -12.07 -11.30
CA ASN A 729 30.94 -12.93 -10.19
C ASN A 729 31.66 -12.16 -9.08
N SER A 730 32.27 -11.01 -9.39
CA SER A 730 32.99 -10.16 -8.43
C SER A 730 32.06 -9.31 -7.55
N ILE A 731 30.75 -9.35 -7.79
CA ILE A 731 29.77 -8.64 -6.96
C ILE A 731 29.59 -9.39 -5.64
N GLU A 732 29.91 -8.72 -4.54
CA GLU A 732 29.81 -9.25 -3.18
C GLU A 732 28.87 -8.39 -2.35
N ASN A 733 27.87 -9.03 -1.73
CA ASN A 733 26.86 -8.35 -0.90
C ASN A 733 26.19 -7.14 -1.59
N GLY A 734 26.04 -7.19 -2.92
CA GLY A 734 25.45 -6.10 -3.71
C GLY A 734 26.38 -4.91 -3.95
N CYS A 735 27.68 -5.06 -3.72
CA CYS A 735 28.68 -4.02 -3.91
C CYS A 735 29.72 -4.47 -4.95
N VAL A 736 30.21 -3.53 -5.75
CA VAL A 736 31.36 -3.69 -6.65
C VAL A 736 31.98 -2.33 -6.93
N ASN A 737 33.31 -2.27 -7.00
CA ASN A 737 34.03 -1.07 -7.43
C ASN A 737 34.39 -1.21 -8.91
N LEU A 738 34.06 -0.19 -9.70
CA LEU A 738 34.50 -0.05 -11.07
C LEU A 738 35.76 0.81 -11.09
N SER A 739 36.76 0.41 -11.87
CA SER A 739 37.99 1.20 -12.04
C SER A 739 37.80 2.49 -12.86
N LEU A 740 36.57 2.73 -13.34
CA LEU A 740 36.16 3.83 -14.19
C LEU A 740 35.67 5.03 -13.36
N THR A 741 35.84 6.23 -13.91
CA THR A 741 35.12 7.43 -13.46
C THR A 741 33.71 7.48 -14.06
N THR A 742 32.82 8.30 -13.49
CA THR A 742 31.46 8.48 -14.01
C THR A 742 31.44 9.02 -15.44
N THR A 743 32.43 9.83 -15.83
CA THR A 743 32.56 10.40 -17.18
C THR A 743 33.07 9.40 -18.21
N GLU A 744 33.78 8.35 -17.78
CA GLU A 744 34.33 7.34 -18.71
C GLU A 744 33.33 6.24 -19.05
N LEU A 745 32.38 5.95 -18.14
CA LEU A 745 31.50 4.79 -18.21
C LEU A 745 30.86 4.58 -19.58
N THR A 746 30.16 5.60 -20.09
CA THR A 746 29.35 5.48 -21.31
C THR A 746 30.19 5.15 -22.53
N SER A 747 31.43 5.65 -22.61
CA SER A 747 32.36 5.35 -23.70
C SER A 747 32.97 3.93 -23.61
N GLN A 748 32.89 3.30 -22.44
CA GLN A 748 33.42 1.95 -22.19
C GLN A 748 32.35 0.84 -22.28
N LEU A 749 31.07 1.21 -22.42
CA LEU A 749 29.97 0.27 -22.63
C LEU A 749 29.99 -0.28 -24.05
N LYS A 750 30.27 -1.58 -24.20
CA LYS A 750 30.30 -2.26 -25.51
C LYS A 750 29.09 -3.16 -25.68
N PRO A 751 28.19 -2.91 -26.65
CA PRO A 751 27.03 -3.78 -26.90
C PRO A 751 27.45 -5.23 -27.12
N ILE A 752 26.72 -6.17 -26.51
CA ILE A 752 26.96 -7.60 -26.68
C ILE A 752 26.13 -8.11 -27.86
N ALA A 753 26.81 -8.66 -28.87
CA ALA A 753 26.16 -9.18 -30.07
C ALA A 753 25.13 -10.28 -29.72
N GLY A 754 23.93 -10.18 -30.30
CA GLY A 754 22.84 -11.13 -30.07
C GLY A 754 22.08 -10.95 -28.74
N LYS A 755 22.48 -10.00 -27.88
CA LYS A 755 21.81 -9.68 -26.61
C LYS A 755 21.38 -8.20 -26.57
N PRO A 756 20.18 -7.84 -27.06
CA PRO A 756 19.72 -6.46 -27.08
C PRO A 756 19.74 -5.82 -25.68
N LEU A 757 20.33 -4.62 -25.59
CA LEU A 757 20.50 -3.83 -24.35
C LEU A 757 21.50 -4.41 -23.33
N HIS A 758 22.28 -5.43 -23.69
CA HIS A 758 23.38 -5.92 -22.84
C HIS A 758 24.70 -5.27 -23.26
N PHE A 759 25.50 -4.85 -22.29
CA PHE A 759 26.75 -4.13 -22.52
C PHE A 759 27.86 -4.72 -21.67
N ALA A 760 28.95 -5.15 -22.30
CA ALA A 760 30.16 -5.53 -21.61
C ALA A 760 30.90 -4.27 -21.12
N ILE A 761 31.47 -4.33 -19.92
CA ILE A 761 32.30 -3.27 -19.36
C ILE A 761 33.76 -3.70 -19.46
N SER A 762 34.61 -2.84 -20.03
CA SER A 762 36.06 -3.08 -20.05
C SER A 762 36.66 -2.67 -18.71
N ASP A 763 36.55 -3.52 -17.68
CA ASP A 763 37.26 -3.36 -16.40
C ASP A 763 38.40 -4.37 -16.31
N GLU A 764 39.60 -3.90 -15.97
CA GLU A 764 40.88 -4.59 -16.21
C GLU A 764 41.00 -5.99 -15.56
N ASN A 765 40.08 -6.37 -14.66
CA ASN A 765 40.15 -7.63 -13.92
C ASN A 765 38.81 -8.37 -13.69
N ASN A 766 37.66 -7.85 -14.16
CA ASN A 766 36.36 -8.45 -13.86
C ASN A 766 35.46 -8.54 -15.10
N ALA A 767 34.94 -9.74 -15.39
CA ALA A 767 33.89 -9.92 -16.40
C ALA A 767 32.55 -9.40 -15.86
N LEU A 768 32.27 -8.12 -16.11
CA LEU A 768 31.04 -7.43 -15.72
C LEU A 768 30.18 -7.08 -16.95
N GLU A 769 28.87 -7.16 -16.76
CA GLU A 769 27.87 -6.88 -17.79
C GLU A 769 26.77 -5.96 -17.23
N TYR A 770 26.49 -4.86 -17.91
CA TYR A 770 25.27 -4.08 -17.70
C TYR A 770 24.13 -4.68 -18.53
N MET A 771 22.96 -4.78 -17.92
CA MET A 771 21.70 -5.11 -18.60
C MET A 771 20.53 -4.36 -17.95
N PRO A 772 19.38 -4.23 -18.61
CA PRO A 772 18.19 -3.69 -17.96
C PRO A 772 17.84 -4.51 -16.72
N TYR A 773 17.53 -3.86 -15.61
CA TYR A 773 17.20 -4.48 -14.34
C TYR A 773 16.06 -5.50 -14.47
N TYR A 774 15.10 -5.24 -15.37
CA TYR A 774 14.00 -6.17 -15.61
C TYR A 774 14.44 -7.50 -16.25
N LYS A 775 15.60 -7.53 -16.94
CA LYS A 775 16.21 -8.75 -17.51
C LYS A 775 17.03 -9.55 -16.49
N VAL A 776 17.39 -8.96 -15.34
CA VAL A 776 18.07 -9.69 -14.25
C VAL A 776 17.12 -10.75 -13.67
N ASN A 777 17.61 -11.97 -13.48
CA ASN A 777 16.81 -13.10 -13.02
C ASN A 777 17.33 -13.68 -11.69
N GLU A 778 18.47 -14.38 -11.74
CA GLU A 778 19.06 -15.11 -10.60
C GLU A 778 20.51 -14.66 -10.30
N GLU A 779 21.04 -13.78 -11.15
CA GLU A 779 22.39 -13.23 -11.06
C GLU A 779 22.59 -12.46 -9.76
N LYS A 780 23.85 -12.43 -9.29
CA LYS A 780 24.26 -11.38 -8.36
C LYS A 780 24.36 -10.07 -9.13
N PHE A 781 23.83 -8.99 -8.57
CA PHE A 781 23.84 -7.70 -9.24
C PHE A 781 23.94 -6.52 -8.26
N THR A 782 24.18 -5.34 -8.83
CA THR A 782 23.91 -4.06 -8.18
C THR A 782 23.43 -3.04 -9.20
N CYS A 783 22.41 -2.26 -8.85
CA CYS A 783 22.03 -1.06 -9.58
C CYS A 783 22.86 0.16 -9.16
N TYR A 784 23.73 0.05 -8.16
CA TYR A 784 24.52 1.14 -7.61
C TYR A 784 26.00 0.75 -7.45
N PRO A 785 26.73 0.45 -8.54
CA PRO A 785 28.17 0.23 -8.45
C PRO A 785 28.91 1.49 -7.98
N PHE A 786 30.09 1.29 -7.39
CA PHE A 786 30.97 2.36 -6.93
C PHE A 786 31.95 2.76 -8.02
N PHE A 787 32.18 4.06 -8.18
CA PHE A 787 33.13 4.63 -9.14
C PHE A 787 34.38 5.15 -8.42
N LYS A 788 35.47 5.30 -9.18
CA LYS A 788 36.77 5.77 -8.69
C LYS A 788 36.76 7.23 -8.25
#